data_AF-A0A5C6ARC4-F1
#
_entry.id   AF-A0A5C6ARC4-F1
#
_cell.length_a   1.000
_cell.length_b   1.000
_cell.length_c   1.000
_cell.angle_alpha   90.00
_cell.angle_beta   90.00
_cell.angle_gamma   90.00
#
_symmetry.space_group_name_H-M   'P 1'
#
loop_
_entity.id
_entity.type
_entity.pdbx_description
1 polymer ?
#
loop_
_entity_poly.entity_id
_entity_poly.type
_entity_poly.pdbx_seq_one_letter_code
_entity_poly.pdbx_strand_id
1 'polypeptide(L)'
;MGGVTNYAGDDLSLPAVAMNDFSQDWTSSYTPQWLRVLHHLIGAVRVRGLEIGCFEGRTSLWLAEHILTGPDSSLDCVDSWANPSTGIEARFDRNTAAHQDVIRKYQVPSSTWLASQVTHWNSPPYDFIYVDGDHRADAVLTDLTLCWPLLRPGGVLICDDYQHSAVEPCTKLGIDAFFSCRRDWHLLHQDYQFIVRKTVGIEAVVVSVNYSDYLAQTLPILMRYVDQAVVVTDHDDPETARVVSRNPGAKVVKTDQFYRNGARFNKGAAINVGLKELHRDNWVLLLDADIGITQPIPIPQDRRTIWGVTRRKVVGPERFHKAMLVGADDLPKLNLIHMHDGYTPIGFFQMWHWPTCPQWMPENYGDASTSDIELACRWPAQRRRLIPGFDVLHLETNDMEQGINWHGRVTRRFGHDTPAPQCEGSQSEPLQDQGSLSETIQSQTPADPMERGVLTAANSLYWPVLRLLVQATRQMGESIAVVDHGLTTIQRQWLVQEGVLIPEIPMPAEWEQIMEGQQRVELAITPQAWIKPWICMHSPFSKTIWIDSDAVPVRDLHRLFGLLDESPWVTLESWISSDIARYLHEPLFHELSGHRPHRFENAHRVNTGVFGFHPDDAWIAKWWEMCMRISSDENLLGKCRLRDQGALVACLCTVAPTVQTPRIQLDRGLNWPVNGVKSQNKGDRRVYDWRDKDLLKQLQADHPDVSVIHWMGTPKPWQLQ
;
A
#
# COMPACT_ATOMS: atom_id res chain seq x y z
N MET A 1 15.03 27.33 -55.05
CA MET A 1 15.68 28.61 -54.66
C MET A 1 15.52 28.71 -53.16
N GLY A 2 16.51 28.85 -52.29
CA GLY A 2 17.94 29.07 -52.36
C GLY A 2 18.31 29.47 -50.93
N GLY A 3 19.35 28.89 -50.35
CA GLY A 3 19.74 29.19 -48.97
C GLY A 3 20.80 28.23 -48.43
N VAL A 4 21.97 28.26 -49.06
CA VAL A 4 23.20 27.62 -48.60
C VAL A 4 23.89 28.60 -47.64
N THR A 5 24.27 28.14 -46.45
CA THR A 5 25.43 28.67 -45.73
C THR A 5 26.39 27.53 -45.43
N ASN A 6 27.52 27.55 -46.13
CA ASN A 6 28.67 26.68 -45.95
C ASN A 6 29.39 27.00 -44.63
N TYR A 7 29.70 25.96 -43.85
CA TYR A 7 30.95 25.89 -43.10
C TYR A 7 31.66 24.62 -43.55
N ALA A 8 32.71 24.81 -44.34
CA ALA A 8 33.67 23.78 -44.69
C ALA A 8 34.90 23.96 -43.79
N GLY A 9 35.39 22.85 -43.24
CA GLY A 9 36.72 22.76 -42.62
C GLY A 9 36.67 22.64 -41.10
N ASP A 10 36.37 21.44 -40.61
CA ASP A 10 37.29 20.71 -39.74
C ASP A 10 36.99 19.22 -39.86
N ASP A 11 38.07 18.45 -39.90
CA ASP A 11 38.18 17.01 -40.08
C ASP A 11 37.36 16.24 -39.02
N LEU A 12 36.11 15.92 -39.34
CA LEU A 12 35.33 14.90 -38.64
C LEU A 12 35.54 13.56 -39.35
N SER A 13 36.76 13.03 -39.26
CA SER A 13 36.89 11.58 -39.19
C SER A 13 36.03 11.13 -38.01
N LEU A 14 34.88 10.53 -38.32
CA LEU A 14 34.13 9.74 -37.36
C LEU A 14 35.16 8.82 -36.68
N PRO A 15 35.24 8.78 -35.33
CA PRO A 15 36.16 7.87 -34.68
C PRO A 15 35.89 6.48 -35.25
N ALA A 16 36.93 5.86 -35.80
CA ALA A 16 36.83 4.54 -36.39
C ALA A 16 36.09 3.65 -35.39
N VAL A 17 34.93 3.12 -35.80
CA VAL A 17 34.28 2.05 -35.05
C VAL A 17 35.33 0.96 -34.93
N ALA A 18 35.88 0.78 -33.73
CA ALA A 18 36.88 -0.25 -33.50
C ALA A 18 36.21 -1.58 -33.87
N MET A 19 36.65 -2.20 -34.96
CA MET A 19 36.26 -3.58 -35.23
C MET A 19 36.85 -4.41 -34.09
N ASN A 20 36.00 -5.00 -33.25
CA ASN A 20 36.44 -5.85 -32.15
C ASN A 20 37.23 -7.05 -32.71
N ASP A 21 38.36 -7.35 -32.06
CA ASP A 21 39.37 -8.32 -32.49
C ASP A 21 39.15 -9.66 -31.78
N PHE A 22 38.15 -10.43 -32.24
CA PHE A 22 37.81 -11.76 -31.72
C PHE A 22 38.37 -12.87 -32.61
N SER A 23 39.00 -13.88 -32.02
CA SER A 23 39.50 -15.07 -32.73
C SER A 23 38.47 -16.19 -32.85
N GLN A 24 37.43 -16.18 -32.00
CA GLN A 24 36.39 -17.21 -31.95
C GLN A 24 34.98 -16.60 -31.78
N ASP A 25 33.97 -17.37 -32.18
CA ASP A 25 32.55 -17.07 -31.97
C ASP A 25 31.86 -18.17 -31.16
N TRP A 26 31.97 -18.05 -29.84
CA TRP A 26 31.27 -18.92 -28.88
C TRP A 26 30.01 -18.27 -28.31
N THR A 27 29.62 -17.10 -28.82
CA THR A 27 28.54 -16.29 -28.21
C THR A 27 27.28 -16.29 -29.06
N SER A 28 27.40 -16.13 -30.39
CA SER A 28 26.26 -15.80 -31.24
C SER A 28 25.20 -16.92 -31.33
N SER A 29 25.58 -18.19 -31.18
CA SER A 29 24.64 -19.32 -31.14
C SER A 29 23.73 -19.33 -29.91
N TYR A 30 24.15 -18.72 -28.81
CA TYR A 30 23.43 -18.74 -27.54
C TYR A 30 22.59 -17.49 -27.28
N THR A 31 22.76 -16.43 -28.08
CA THR A 31 21.99 -15.18 -27.97
C THR A 31 20.47 -15.38 -27.81
N PRO A 32 19.76 -16.22 -28.61
CA PRO A 32 18.31 -16.41 -28.44
C PRO A 32 17.94 -17.02 -27.08
N GLN A 33 18.77 -17.94 -26.60
CA GLN A 33 18.60 -18.64 -25.33
C GLN A 33 18.85 -17.69 -24.15
N TRP A 34 19.91 -16.87 -24.20
CA TRP A 34 20.23 -15.89 -23.17
C TRP A 34 19.22 -14.75 -23.11
N LEU A 35 18.79 -14.21 -24.25
CA LEU A 35 17.70 -13.22 -24.30
C LEU A 35 16.43 -13.77 -23.66
N ARG A 36 16.14 -15.07 -23.83
CA ARG A 36 14.98 -15.70 -23.18
C ARG A 36 15.12 -15.78 -21.67
N VAL A 37 16.25 -16.28 -21.15
CA VAL A 37 16.40 -16.56 -19.70
C VAL A 37 16.79 -15.32 -18.88
N LEU A 38 17.43 -14.33 -19.49
CA LEU A 38 17.84 -13.07 -18.85
C LEU A 38 16.95 -11.87 -19.22
N HIS A 39 15.86 -12.07 -19.98
CA HIS A 39 14.96 -11.00 -20.44
C HIS A 39 14.55 -10.01 -19.33
N HIS A 40 14.24 -10.53 -18.15
CA HIS A 40 13.77 -9.76 -16.99
C HIS A 40 14.82 -8.79 -16.40
N LEU A 41 16.07 -8.86 -16.86
CA LEU A 41 17.16 -7.98 -16.45
C LEU A 41 17.41 -6.83 -17.44
N ILE A 42 16.89 -6.91 -18.67
CA ILE A 42 17.11 -5.91 -19.72
C ILE A 42 16.51 -4.57 -19.28
N GLY A 43 17.34 -3.52 -19.24
CA GLY A 43 16.95 -2.18 -18.78
C GLY A 43 16.69 -2.06 -17.27
N ALA A 44 16.85 -3.15 -16.50
CA ALA A 44 16.66 -3.12 -15.06
C ALA A 44 17.82 -2.39 -14.38
N VAL A 45 17.50 -1.65 -13.32
CA VAL A 45 18.48 -0.87 -12.56
C VAL A 45 19.32 -1.80 -11.69
N ARG A 46 20.62 -1.47 -11.53
CA ARG A 46 21.55 -2.13 -10.60
C ARG A 46 21.65 -3.65 -10.80
N VAL A 47 21.64 -4.09 -12.06
CA VAL A 47 21.87 -5.51 -12.36
C VAL A 47 23.36 -5.80 -12.20
N ARG A 48 23.70 -6.86 -11.46
CA ARG A 48 25.09 -7.29 -11.33
C ARG A 48 25.27 -8.70 -11.87
N GLY A 49 26.12 -8.82 -12.87
CA GLY A 49 26.56 -10.09 -13.44
C GLY A 49 27.94 -10.51 -12.94
N LEU A 50 28.20 -11.80 -12.95
CA LEU A 50 29.53 -12.39 -12.81
C LEU A 50 29.80 -13.30 -13.99
N GLU A 51 30.97 -13.17 -14.60
CA GLU A 51 31.48 -14.05 -15.64
C GLU A 51 32.78 -14.70 -15.15
N ILE A 52 32.82 -16.03 -15.15
CA ILE A 52 34.02 -16.83 -14.88
C ILE A 52 34.49 -17.44 -16.20
N GLY A 53 35.75 -17.18 -16.57
CA GLY A 53 36.30 -17.61 -17.86
C GLY A 53 35.88 -16.67 -18.98
N CYS A 54 36.57 -15.54 -19.08
CA CYS A 54 36.16 -14.42 -19.94
C CYS A 54 36.87 -14.43 -21.30
N PHE A 55 37.99 -15.17 -21.41
CA PHE A 55 38.78 -15.31 -22.64
C PHE A 55 39.11 -13.95 -23.29
N GLU A 56 38.61 -13.69 -24.50
CA GLU A 56 38.82 -12.45 -25.26
C GLU A 56 37.69 -11.41 -25.10
N GLY A 57 36.70 -11.69 -24.23
CA GLY A 57 35.68 -10.72 -23.80
C GLY A 57 34.44 -10.61 -24.70
N ARG A 58 34.22 -11.57 -25.61
CA ARG A 58 33.06 -11.53 -26.52
C ARG A 58 31.74 -11.67 -25.79
N THR A 59 31.65 -12.65 -24.88
CA THR A 59 30.47 -12.84 -24.02
C THR A 59 30.31 -11.67 -23.06
N SER A 60 31.39 -11.18 -22.46
CA SER A 60 31.40 -9.99 -21.61
C SER A 60 30.79 -8.77 -22.29
N LEU A 61 31.24 -8.48 -23.52
CA LEU A 61 30.74 -7.39 -24.33
C LEU A 61 29.26 -7.58 -24.67
N TRP A 62 28.88 -8.79 -25.10
CA TRP A 62 27.49 -9.10 -25.42
C TRP A 62 26.57 -8.88 -24.22
N LEU A 63 26.97 -9.34 -23.03
CA LEU A 63 26.21 -9.16 -21.78
C LEU A 63 26.08 -7.67 -21.40
N ALA A 64 27.17 -6.90 -21.55
CA ALA A 64 27.15 -5.46 -21.30
C ALA A 64 26.17 -4.72 -22.23
N GLU A 65 26.18 -5.04 -23.52
CA GLU A 65 25.38 -4.36 -24.54
C GLU A 65 23.90 -4.77 -24.55
N HIS A 66 23.57 -6.00 -24.11
CA HIS A 66 22.22 -6.55 -24.27
C HIS A 66 21.48 -6.76 -22.95
N ILE A 67 22.18 -7.08 -21.86
CA ILE A 67 21.55 -7.43 -20.57
C ILE A 67 21.76 -6.33 -19.54
N LEU A 68 22.98 -5.80 -19.41
CA LEU A 68 23.36 -4.80 -18.40
C LEU A 68 23.10 -3.37 -18.89
N THR A 69 21.98 -3.16 -19.58
CA THR A 69 21.63 -1.90 -20.25
C THR A 69 20.96 -0.88 -19.35
N GLY A 70 20.58 -1.28 -18.14
CA GLY A 70 20.02 -0.37 -17.14
C GLY A 70 21.10 0.34 -16.32
N PRO A 71 20.79 1.52 -15.73
CA PRO A 71 21.75 2.31 -14.98
C PRO A 71 22.26 1.60 -13.73
N ASP A 72 23.47 1.97 -13.32
CA ASP A 72 24.24 1.37 -12.21
C ASP A 72 24.46 -0.16 -12.34
N SER A 73 24.32 -0.73 -13.53
CA SER A 73 24.59 -2.15 -13.78
C SER A 73 26.07 -2.41 -13.97
N SER A 74 26.53 -3.62 -13.64
CA SER A 74 27.94 -3.99 -13.81
C SER A 74 28.16 -5.48 -14.03
N LEU A 75 29.29 -5.82 -14.66
CA LEU A 75 29.79 -7.17 -14.88
C LEU A 75 31.15 -7.31 -14.22
N ASP A 76 31.28 -8.26 -13.31
CA ASP A 76 32.60 -8.65 -12.78
C ASP A 76 33.11 -9.83 -13.61
N CYS A 77 34.22 -9.64 -14.33
CA CYS A 77 34.88 -10.59 -15.21
C CYS A 77 36.10 -11.17 -14.51
N VAL A 78 36.08 -12.48 -14.23
CA VAL A 78 37.14 -13.18 -13.51
C VAL A 78 37.76 -14.24 -14.41
N ASP A 79 39.06 -14.09 -14.64
CA ASP A 79 39.84 -15.06 -15.40
C ASP A 79 41.29 -15.01 -14.90
N SER A 80 42.00 -16.13 -14.98
CA SER A 80 43.41 -16.16 -14.60
C SER A 80 44.33 -15.61 -15.69
N TRP A 81 43.92 -15.72 -16.97
CA TRP A 81 44.78 -15.54 -18.14
C TRP A 81 46.18 -16.17 -17.96
N ALA A 82 46.21 -17.39 -17.40
CA ALA A 82 47.42 -18.03 -16.88
C ALA A 82 48.58 -18.17 -17.90
N ASN A 83 48.31 -18.02 -19.20
CA ASN A 83 49.33 -17.96 -20.24
C ASN A 83 49.33 -16.60 -20.99
N PRO A 84 50.07 -15.59 -20.49
CA PRO A 84 50.16 -14.27 -21.11
C PRO A 84 50.71 -14.27 -22.54
N SER A 85 51.49 -15.28 -22.91
CA SER A 85 52.11 -15.38 -24.26
C SER A 85 51.12 -15.58 -25.39
N THR A 86 49.88 -15.96 -25.07
CA THR A 86 48.77 -16.12 -26.04
C THR A 86 48.21 -14.79 -26.54
N GLY A 87 48.43 -13.69 -25.82
CA GLY A 87 47.85 -12.38 -26.15
C GLY A 87 46.33 -12.27 -25.91
N ILE A 88 45.69 -13.29 -25.32
CA ILE A 88 44.25 -13.32 -25.04
C ILE A 88 43.83 -12.20 -24.10
N GLU A 89 44.59 -11.99 -23.01
CA GLU A 89 44.31 -10.92 -22.05
C GLU A 89 44.33 -9.53 -22.73
N ALA A 90 45.33 -9.29 -23.57
CA ALA A 90 45.43 -8.03 -24.30
C ALA A 90 44.30 -7.86 -25.33
N ARG A 91 43.75 -8.96 -25.88
CA ARG A 91 42.53 -8.93 -26.72
C ARG A 91 41.31 -8.56 -25.89
N PHE A 92 41.13 -9.18 -24.72
CA PHE A 92 40.07 -8.83 -23.77
C PHE A 92 40.09 -7.33 -23.46
N ASP A 93 41.26 -6.79 -23.10
CA ASP A 93 41.41 -5.38 -22.75
C ASP A 93 41.05 -4.45 -23.92
N ARG A 94 41.46 -4.80 -25.15
CA ARG A 94 41.12 -4.03 -26.36
C ARG A 94 39.62 -4.09 -26.67
N ASN A 95 39.03 -5.29 -26.61
CA ASN A 95 37.63 -5.51 -27.00
C ASN A 95 36.64 -4.88 -25.99
N THR A 96 36.99 -4.85 -24.70
CA THR A 96 36.13 -4.31 -23.63
C THR A 96 36.43 -2.85 -23.28
N ALA A 97 37.43 -2.22 -23.91
CA ALA A 97 37.89 -0.86 -23.58
C ALA A 97 36.76 0.20 -23.59
N ALA A 98 35.79 0.07 -24.49
CA ALA A 98 34.67 1.01 -24.59
C ALA A 98 33.60 0.85 -23.49
N HIS A 99 33.67 -0.21 -22.69
CA HIS A 99 32.65 -0.58 -21.70
C HIS A 99 33.24 -0.76 -20.29
N GLN A 100 34.37 -0.10 -19.99
CA GLN A 100 35.04 -0.18 -18.67
C GLN A 100 34.22 0.42 -17.51
N ASP A 101 33.20 1.21 -17.82
CA ASP A 101 32.21 1.71 -16.86
C ASP A 101 31.28 0.59 -16.35
N VAL A 102 31.02 -0.42 -17.18
CA VAL A 102 30.17 -1.58 -16.85
C VAL A 102 31.02 -2.80 -16.48
N ILE A 103 32.10 -3.07 -17.22
CA ILE A 103 32.91 -4.29 -17.11
C ILE A 103 34.12 -4.06 -16.19
N ARG A 104 34.23 -4.88 -15.14
CA ARG A 104 35.37 -4.90 -14.21
C ARG A 104 36.17 -6.16 -14.38
N LYS A 105 37.46 -6.01 -14.67
CA LYS A 105 38.39 -7.13 -14.87
C LYS A 105 39.08 -7.52 -13.56
N TYR A 106 39.15 -8.83 -13.30
CA TYR A 106 39.89 -9.43 -12.20
C TYR A 106 40.79 -10.55 -12.71
N GLN A 107 42.10 -10.28 -12.81
CA GLN A 107 43.11 -11.27 -13.21
C GLN A 107 43.54 -12.13 -12.02
N VAL A 108 42.85 -13.24 -11.80
CA VAL A 108 43.04 -14.12 -10.63
C VAL A 108 42.33 -15.45 -10.88
N PRO A 109 42.83 -16.58 -10.33
CA PRO A 109 42.09 -17.84 -10.37
C PRO A 109 40.68 -17.69 -9.76
N SER A 110 39.67 -18.24 -10.44
CA SER A 110 38.25 -18.15 -10.04
C SER A 110 38.04 -18.58 -8.59
N SER A 111 38.57 -19.74 -8.20
CA SER A 111 38.47 -20.28 -6.85
C SER A 111 38.98 -19.31 -5.77
N THR A 112 40.09 -18.61 -6.02
CA THR A 112 40.68 -17.65 -5.08
C THR A 112 39.82 -16.41 -4.94
N TRP A 113 39.36 -15.87 -6.06
CA TRP A 113 38.51 -14.68 -6.05
C TRP A 113 37.15 -14.99 -5.43
N LEU A 114 36.48 -16.06 -5.85
CA LEU A 114 35.18 -16.48 -5.33
C LEU A 114 35.24 -16.71 -3.82
N ALA A 115 36.26 -17.42 -3.32
CA ALA A 115 36.45 -17.62 -1.89
C ALA A 115 36.55 -16.30 -1.09
N SER A 116 37.23 -15.29 -1.65
CA SER A 116 37.30 -13.95 -1.03
C SER A 116 35.96 -13.23 -1.01
N GLN A 117 35.11 -13.46 -2.03
CA GLN A 117 33.83 -12.79 -2.16
C GLN A 117 32.76 -13.40 -1.25
N VAL A 118 32.76 -14.71 -1.04
CA VAL A 118 31.75 -15.38 -0.18
C VAL A 118 31.71 -14.79 1.23
N THR A 119 32.85 -14.35 1.77
CA THR A 119 32.94 -13.71 3.08
C THR A 119 32.76 -12.19 3.05
N HIS A 120 32.83 -11.56 1.88
CA HIS A 120 32.79 -10.11 1.74
C HIS A 120 31.37 -9.55 1.80
N TRP A 121 30.38 -10.32 1.33
CA TRP A 121 29.02 -9.84 1.15
C TRP A 121 28.09 -10.28 2.29
N ASN A 122 27.35 -9.33 2.87
CA ASN A 122 26.27 -9.63 3.83
C ASN A 122 25.02 -10.21 3.15
N SER A 123 24.94 -10.15 1.83
CA SER A 123 23.82 -10.67 1.02
C SER A 123 24.31 -10.96 -0.41
N PRO A 124 23.74 -11.95 -1.10
CA PRO A 124 24.19 -12.33 -2.44
C PRO A 124 24.12 -11.14 -3.41
N PRO A 125 25.22 -10.80 -4.10
CA PRO A 125 25.26 -9.60 -4.93
C PRO A 125 24.81 -9.80 -6.38
N TYR A 126 24.83 -11.03 -6.94
CA TYR A 126 24.66 -11.24 -8.38
C TYR A 126 23.23 -11.65 -8.76
N ASP A 127 22.70 -11.02 -9.81
CA ASP A 127 21.43 -11.37 -10.45
C ASP A 127 21.62 -12.50 -11.47
N PHE A 128 22.81 -12.63 -12.07
CA PHE A 128 23.19 -13.79 -12.85
C PHE A 128 24.68 -14.11 -12.73
N ILE A 129 25.03 -15.38 -12.97
CA ILE A 129 26.41 -15.86 -13.02
C ILE A 129 26.58 -16.75 -14.26
N TYR A 130 27.62 -16.51 -15.05
CA TYR A 130 28.06 -17.34 -16.17
C TYR A 130 29.37 -18.04 -15.81
N VAL A 131 29.42 -19.37 -15.95
CA VAL A 131 30.59 -20.20 -15.61
C VAL A 131 31.08 -20.96 -16.84
N ASP A 132 32.27 -20.60 -17.30
CA ASP A 132 32.94 -21.12 -18.51
C ASP A 132 34.48 -21.09 -18.33
N GLY A 133 34.93 -21.47 -17.12
CA GLY A 133 36.32 -21.39 -16.70
C GLY A 133 37.14 -22.64 -17.03
N ASP A 134 37.48 -23.41 -16.00
CA ASP A 134 38.27 -24.64 -16.15
C ASP A 134 37.34 -25.84 -16.36
N HIS A 135 37.56 -26.62 -17.43
CA HIS A 135 36.62 -27.65 -17.88
C HIS A 135 36.77 -28.99 -17.13
N ARG A 136 37.62 -29.06 -16.08
CA ARG A 136 37.67 -30.23 -15.19
C ARG A 136 36.48 -30.26 -14.24
N ALA A 137 35.94 -31.45 -13.98
CA ALA A 137 34.79 -31.64 -13.08
C ALA A 137 35.00 -31.07 -11.66
N ASP A 138 36.20 -31.22 -11.11
CA ASP A 138 36.54 -30.74 -9.76
C ASP A 138 36.60 -29.20 -9.68
N ALA A 139 37.11 -28.56 -10.74
CA ALA A 139 37.15 -27.11 -10.85
C ALA A 139 35.75 -26.52 -10.99
N VAL A 140 34.92 -27.02 -11.92
CA VAL A 140 33.53 -26.55 -12.06
C VAL A 140 32.73 -26.77 -10.78
N LEU A 141 32.85 -27.93 -10.14
CA LEU A 141 32.17 -28.18 -8.86
C LEU A 141 32.58 -27.17 -7.78
N THR A 142 33.87 -26.80 -7.73
CA THR A 142 34.38 -25.80 -6.80
C THR A 142 33.80 -24.42 -7.10
N ASP A 143 33.83 -23.99 -8.37
CA ASP A 143 33.29 -22.70 -8.78
C ASP A 143 31.79 -22.61 -8.51
N LEU A 144 31.02 -23.65 -8.85
CA LEU A 144 29.58 -23.71 -8.55
C LEU A 144 29.28 -23.60 -7.05
N THR A 145 30.07 -24.30 -6.23
CA THR A 145 29.93 -24.27 -4.77
C THR A 145 30.14 -22.87 -4.21
N LEU A 146 31.09 -22.10 -4.75
CA LEU A 146 31.39 -20.75 -4.29
C LEU A 146 30.51 -19.67 -4.95
N CYS A 147 30.08 -19.87 -6.19
CA CYS A 147 29.15 -18.99 -6.90
C CYS A 147 27.74 -19.04 -6.29
N TRP A 148 27.27 -20.21 -5.85
CA TRP A 148 25.90 -20.36 -5.37
C TRP A 148 25.49 -19.44 -4.20
N PRO A 149 26.30 -19.25 -3.14
CA PRO A 149 25.98 -18.27 -2.09
C PRO A 149 26.06 -16.81 -2.56
N LEU A 150 26.73 -16.52 -3.68
CA LEU A 150 26.82 -15.19 -4.28
C LEU A 150 25.66 -14.90 -5.24
N LEU A 151 24.99 -15.94 -5.76
CA LEU A 151 23.80 -15.81 -6.59
C LEU A 151 22.57 -15.49 -5.74
N ARG A 152 21.86 -14.42 -6.10
CA ARG A 152 20.60 -14.03 -5.45
C ARG A 152 19.52 -15.10 -5.66
N PRO A 153 18.62 -15.32 -4.69
CA PRO A 153 17.36 -16.01 -4.97
C PRO A 153 16.67 -15.37 -6.18
N GLY A 154 16.14 -16.19 -7.10
CA GLY A 154 15.57 -15.73 -8.36
C GLY A 154 16.61 -15.49 -9.48
N GLY A 155 17.90 -15.45 -9.15
CA GLY A 155 18.98 -15.24 -10.09
C GLY A 155 19.24 -16.46 -10.99
N VAL A 156 19.88 -16.21 -12.12
CA VAL A 156 20.16 -17.22 -13.16
C VAL A 156 21.63 -17.66 -13.11
N LEU A 157 21.86 -18.96 -13.09
CA LEU A 157 23.19 -19.55 -13.24
C LEU A 157 23.27 -20.27 -14.60
N ILE A 158 24.25 -19.90 -15.40
CA ILE A 158 24.56 -20.50 -16.69
C ILE A 158 25.88 -21.25 -16.55
N CYS A 159 25.87 -22.56 -16.75
CA CYS A 159 27.07 -23.38 -16.81
C CYS A 159 27.30 -23.77 -18.27
N ASP A 160 28.42 -23.33 -18.85
CA ASP A 160 28.78 -23.73 -20.22
C ASP A 160 29.38 -25.13 -20.25
N ASP A 161 29.56 -25.66 -21.46
CA ASP A 161 30.25 -26.92 -21.69
C ASP A 161 29.61 -28.17 -21.04
N TYR A 162 28.31 -28.16 -20.72
CA TYR A 162 27.61 -29.29 -20.08
C TYR A 162 27.63 -30.58 -20.90
N GLN A 163 27.68 -30.49 -22.23
CA GLN A 163 27.83 -31.65 -23.12
C GLN A 163 29.27 -31.84 -23.63
N HIS A 164 30.20 -31.02 -23.15
CA HIS A 164 31.59 -31.10 -23.56
C HIS A 164 32.28 -32.34 -22.99
N SER A 165 33.06 -33.03 -23.82
CA SER A 165 33.69 -34.32 -23.47
C SER A 165 35.19 -34.38 -23.79
N ALA A 166 35.84 -33.26 -24.10
CA ALA A 166 37.27 -33.27 -24.43
C ALA A 166 38.19 -33.36 -23.19
N VAL A 167 37.66 -33.12 -21.98
CA VAL A 167 38.38 -33.19 -20.70
C VAL A 167 37.68 -34.20 -19.80
N GLU A 168 38.43 -35.13 -19.20
CA GLU A 168 37.90 -36.14 -18.28
C GLU A 168 38.60 -36.06 -16.91
N PRO A 169 37.87 -36.06 -15.77
CA PRO A 169 36.41 -36.06 -15.69
C PRO A 169 35.78 -34.75 -16.19
N CYS A 170 34.74 -34.84 -17.03
CA CYS A 170 34.14 -33.68 -17.70
C CYS A 170 33.29 -32.79 -16.78
N THR A 171 33.11 -31.53 -17.18
CA THR A 171 32.23 -30.51 -16.58
C THR A 171 30.87 -31.06 -16.13
N LYS A 172 30.23 -31.90 -16.97
CA LYS A 172 28.94 -32.55 -16.67
C LYS A 172 28.92 -33.24 -15.32
N LEU A 173 29.97 -33.97 -14.97
CA LEU A 173 30.05 -34.69 -13.70
C LEU A 173 30.03 -33.73 -12.51
N GLY A 174 30.77 -32.61 -12.61
CA GLY A 174 30.81 -31.57 -11.58
C GLY A 174 29.46 -30.86 -11.42
N ILE A 175 28.83 -30.50 -12.55
CA ILE A 175 27.51 -29.86 -12.59
C ILE A 175 26.45 -30.79 -12.00
N ASP A 176 26.39 -32.05 -12.43
CA ASP A 176 25.43 -33.04 -11.93
C ASP A 176 25.62 -33.32 -10.44
N ALA A 177 26.87 -33.44 -9.97
CA ALA A 177 27.17 -33.64 -8.55
C ALA A 177 26.70 -32.46 -7.68
N PHE A 178 26.93 -31.23 -8.14
CA PHE A 178 26.48 -30.02 -7.45
C PHE A 178 24.94 -30.01 -7.30
N PHE A 179 24.21 -30.19 -8.39
CA PHE A 179 22.74 -30.10 -8.38
C PHE A 179 22.04 -31.31 -7.76
N SER A 180 22.65 -32.50 -7.80
CA SER A 180 22.09 -33.71 -7.16
C SER A 180 21.89 -33.55 -5.65
N CYS A 181 22.77 -32.77 -5.02
CA CYS A 181 22.75 -32.48 -3.58
C CYS A 181 21.81 -31.32 -3.19
N ARG A 182 21.07 -30.74 -4.15
CA ARG A 182 20.28 -29.52 -3.94
C ARG A 182 18.85 -29.66 -4.44
N ARG A 183 17.98 -28.77 -3.92
CA ARG A 183 16.56 -28.69 -4.28
C ARG A 183 16.08 -27.24 -4.51
N ASP A 184 16.94 -26.25 -4.25
CA ASP A 184 16.64 -24.82 -4.33
C ASP A 184 16.88 -24.24 -5.74
N TRP A 185 16.50 -24.98 -6.79
CA TRP A 185 16.71 -24.58 -8.17
C TRP A 185 15.64 -25.13 -9.13
N HIS A 186 15.44 -24.43 -10.25
CA HIS A 186 14.59 -24.82 -11.36
C HIS A 186 15.39 -24.88 -12.65
N LEU A 187 15.19 -25.93 -13.45
CA LEU A 187 15.80 -26.04 -14.77
C LEU A 187 15.14 -25.06 -15.74
N LEU A 188 15.96 -24.21 -16.38
CA LEU A 188 15.50 -23.32 -17.46
C LEU A 188 15.88 -23.86 -18.84
N HIS A 189 17.01 -24.56 -18.94
CA HIS A 189 17.51 -25.16 -20.17
C HIS A 189 18.60 -26.20 -19.89
N GLN A 190 18.64 -27.23 -20.73
CA GLN A 190 19.66 -28.26 -20.70
C GLN A 190 19.96 -28.67 -22.13
N ASP A 191 21.11 -28.23 -22.64
CA ASP A 191 21.71 -28.72 -23.86
C ASP A 191 23.24 -28.62 -23.71
N TYR A 192 23.96 -27.99 -24.65
CA TYR A 192 25.37 -27.63 -24.45
C TYR A 192 25.57 -26.76 -23.20
N GLN A 193 24.58 -25.94 -22.84
CA GLN A 193 24.53 -25.17 -21.60
C GLN A 193 23.54 -25.78 -20.60
N PHE A 194 23.93 -25.80 -19.32
CA PHE A 194 23.05 -26.13 -18.21
C PHE A 194 22.65 -24.84 -17.48
N ILE A 195 21.41 -24.42 -17.66
CA ILE A 195 20.92 -23.15 -17.13
C ILE A 195 19.84 -23.39 -16.10
N VAL A 196 20.05 -22.85 -14.90
CA VAL A 196 19.11 -22.95 -13.80
C VAL A 196 18.75 -21.58 -13.25
N ARG A 197 17.60 -21.53 -12.60
CA ARG A 197 17.21 -20.42 -11.74
C ARG A 197 17.29 -20.86 -10.29
N LYS A 198 17.89 -20.06 -9.41
CA LYS A 198 17.84 -20.30 -7.97
C LYS A 198 16.45 -19.96 -7.44
N THR A 199 15.84 -20.83 -6.63
CA THR A 199 14.47 -20.62 -6.11
C THR A 199 14.42 -19.48 -5.10
N VAL A 200 13.35 -18.69 -5.13
CA VAL A 200 13.02 -17.69 -4.11
C VAL A 200 12.20 -18.29 -2.97
N GLY A 201 11.28 -19.20 -3.30
CA GLY A 201 10.26 -19.75 -2.42
C GLY A 201 9.01 -18.87 -2.33
N ILE A 202 8.72 -18.04 -3.35
CA ILE A 202 7.52 -17.19 -3.42
C ILE A 202 6.82 -17.41 -4.76
N GLU A 203 5.50 -17.66 -4.71
CA GLU A 203 4.61 -17.66 -5.86
C GLU A 203 3.56 -16.56 -5.72
N ALA A 204 3.36 -15.76 -6.76
CA ALA A 204 2.44 -14.62 -6.72
C ALA A 204 1.13 -14.89 -7.47
N VAL A 205 0.04 -14.30 -6.99
CA VAL A 205 -1.20 -14.11 -7.75
C VAL A 205 -1.45 -12.62 -7.91
N VAL A 206 -1.67 -12.21 -9.16
CA VAL A 206 -1.96 -10.82 -9.54
C VAL A 206 -3.26 -10.80 -10.31
N VAL A 207 -4.20 -9.94 -9.92
CA VAL A 207 -5.39 -9.68 -10.73
C VAL A 207 -5.14 -8.47 -11.60
N SER A 208 -5.35 -8.62 -12.92
CA SER A 208 -5.23 -7.52 -13.87
C SER A 208 -6.31 -7.62 -14.94
N VAL A 209 -7.26 -6.69 -14.90
CA VAL A 209 -8.35 -6.56 -15.88
C VAL A 209 -8.36 -5.12 -16.34
N ASN A 210 -8.04 -4.89 -17.62
CA ASN A 210 -7.80 -3.57 -18.21
C ASN A 210 -6.67 -2.78 -17.52
N TYR A 211 -5.74 -3.48 -16.88
CA TYR A 211 -4.59 -2.92 -16.13
C TYR A 211 -3.24 -3.27 -16.77
N SER A 212 -3.24 -3.62 -18.06
CA SER A 212 -2.07 -4.08 -18.82
C SER A 212 -0.91 -3.07 -18.86
N ASP A 213 -1.21 -1.78 -18.82
CA ASP A 213 -0.27 -0.67 -18.74
C ASP A 213 0.47 -0.60 -17.39
N TYR A 214 -0.24 -0.74 -16.27
CA TYR A 214 0.38 -0.88 -14.95
C TYR A 214 1.19 -2.18 -14.87
N LEU A 215 0.59 -3.28 -15.31
CA LEU A 215 1.22 -4.59 -15.29
C LEU A 215 2.51 -4.63 -16.12
N ALA A 216 2.56 -3.90 -17.24
CA ALA A 216 3.76 -3.78 -18.06
C ALA A 216 4.93 -3.12 -17.31
N GLN A 217 4.65 -2.25 -16.32
CA GLN A 217 5.66 -1.64 -15.47
C GLN A 217 6.06 -2.56 -14.31
N THR A 218 5.09 -3.25 -13.71
CA THR A 218 5.28 -3.95 -12.42
C THR A 218 5.69 -5.41 -12.58
N LEU A 219 5.13 -6.15 -13.56
CA LEU A 219 5.36 -7.58 -13.73
C LEU A 219 6.82 -7.94 -14.02
N PRO A 220 7.55 -7.24 -14.92
CA PRO A 220 8.96 -7.55 -15.18
C PRO A 220 9.81 -7.43 -13.91
N ILE A 221 9.50 -6.45 -13.06
CA ILE A 221 10.19 -6.22 -11.80
C ILE A 221 9.81 -7.30 -10.77
N LEU A 222 8.52 -7.61 -10.63
CA LEU A 222 8.03 -8.67 -9.75
C LEU A 222 8.71 -10.01 -10.06
N MET A 223 8.87 -10.34 -11.35
CA MET A 223 9.50 -11.59 -11.77
C MET A 223 10.94 -11.72 -11.28
N ARG A 224 11.64 -10.66 -10.88
CA ARG A 224 12.97 -10.76 -10.23
C ARG A 224 12.92 -11.41 -8.85
N TYR A 225 11.76 -11.35 -8.18
CA TYR A 225 11.61 -11.66 -6.75
C TYR A 225 10.61 -12.76 -6.46
N VAL A 226 10.09 -13.45 -7.49
CA VAL A 226 9.19 -14.61 -7.35
C VAL A 226 9.58 -15.72 -8.31
N ASP A 227 9.28 -16.96 -7.94
CA ASP A 227 9.50 -18.13 -8.79
C ASP A 227 8.50 -18.16 -9.94
N GLN A 228 7.25 -17.79 -9.65
CA GLN A 228 6.13 -17.75 -10.59
C GLN A 228 5.18 -16.60 -10.24
N ALA A 229 4.58 -15.99 -11.27
CA ALA A 229 3.44 -15.10 -11.11
C ALA A 229 2.25 -15.61 -11.93
N VAL A 230 1.12 -15.87 -11.28
CA VAL A 230 -0.14 -16.20 -11.94
C VAL A 230 -0.97 -14.93 -12.08
N VAL A 231 -1.09 -14.43 -13.31
CA VAL A 231 -1.89 -13.26 -13.63
C VAL A 231 -3.28 -13.70 -14.06
N VAL A 232 -4.27 -13.38 -13.24
CA VAL A 232 -5.68 -13.66 -13.50
C VAL A 232 -6.30 -12.46 -14.19
N THR A 233 -6.93 -12.69 -15.33
CA THR A 233 -7.54 -11.67 -16.19
C THR A 233 -8.85 -12.17 -16.77
N ASP A 234 -9.66 -11.29 -17.34
CA ASP A 234 -10.90 -11.68 -18.00
C ASP A 234 -10.65 -12.20 -19.43
N HIS A 235 -11.66 -12.78 -20.07
CA HIS A 235 -11.49 -13.35 -21.41
C HIS A 235 -11.21 -12.28 -22.48
N ASP A 236 -11.71 -11.07 -22.29
CA ASP A 236 -11.75 -9.94 -23.21
C ASP A 236 -10.62 -8.92 -22.97
N ASP A 237 -9.61 -9.25 -22.16
CA ASP A 237 -8.37 -8.48 -22.00
C ASP A 237 -7.16 -9.16 -22.71
N PRO A 238 -7.04 -9.02 -24.04
CA PRO A 238 -5.91 -9.58 -24.79
C PRO A 238 -4.60 -8.84 -24.51
N GLU A 239 -4.63 -7.61 -24.00
CA GLU A 239 -3.42 -6.83 -23.75
C GLU A 239 -2.69 -7.32 -22.51
N THR A 240 -3.40 -7.63 -21.43
CA THR A 240 -2.82 -8.27 -20.24
C THR A 240 -2.15 -9.59 -20.63
N ALA A 241 -2.81 -10.43 -21.44
CA ALA A 241 -2.21 -11.68 -21.92
C ALA A 241 -0.91 -11.45 -22.73
N ARG A 242 -0.84 -10.40 -23.55
CA ARG A 242 0.39 -10.03 -24.27
C ARG A 242 1.52 -9.62 -23.32
N VAL A 243 1.22 -8.83 -22.28
CA VAL A 243 2.22 -8.45 -21.27
C VAL A 243 2.78 -9.69 -20.57
N VAL A 244 1.91 -10.61 -20.13
CA VAL A 244 2.33 -11.86 -19.49
C VAL A 244 3.21 -12.69 -20.43
N SER A 245 2.84 -12.82 -21.71
CA SER A 245 3.60 -13.63 -22.68
C SER A 245 5.04 -13.17 -22.91
N ARG A 246 5.35 -11.90 -22.59
CA ARG A 246 6.70 -11.31 -22.68
C ARG A 246 7.54 -11.53 -21.41
N ASN A 247 6.97 -12.15 -20.38
CA ASN A 247 7.61 -12.37 -19.08
C ASN A 247 7.71 -13.87 -18.80
N PRO A 248 8.85 -14.51 -19.14
CA PRO A 248 9.07 -15.92 -18.83
C PRO A 248 8.88 -16.22 -17.34
N GLY A 249 8.15 -17.28 -17.00
CA GLY A 249 7.78 -17.64 -15.62
C GLY A 249 6.47 -17.01 -15.13
N ALA A 250 5.90 -16.05 -15.86
CA ALA A 250 4.53 -15.59 -15.63
C ALA A 250 3.53 -16.48 -16.41
N LYS A 251 2.38 -16.76 -15.79
CA LYS A 251 1.29 -17.54 -16.37
C LYS A 251 0.02 -16.70 -16.39
N VAL A 252 -0.65 -16.62 -17.54
CA VAL A 252 -1.96 -15.98 -17.65
C VAL A 252 -3.07 -17.01 -17.42
N VAL A 253 -4.08 -16.63 -16.65
CA VAL A 253 -5.29 -17.43 -16.44
C VAL A 253 -6.49 -16.55 -16.75
N LYS A 254 -7.27 -16.94 -17.75
CA LYS A 254 -8.49 -16.23 -18.16
C LYS A 254 -9.70 -16.82 -17.46
N THR A 255 -10.60 -15.96 -16.96
CA THR A 255 -11.78 -16.41 -16.23
C THR A 255 -12.94 -15.42 -16.30
N ASP A 256 -14.17 -15.91 -16.19
CA ASP A 256 -15.42 -15.14 -16.10
C ASP A 256 -15.87 -14.90 -14.65
N GLN A 257 -15.14 -15.45 -13.66
CA GLN A 257 -15.51 -15.40 -12.23
C GLN A 257 -15.68 -13.99 -11.66
N PHE A 258 -15.09 -12.96 -12.30
CA PHE A 258 -15.27 -11.57 -11.95
C PHE A 258 -16.73 -11.12 -12.00
N TYR A 259 -17.56 -11.73 -12.85
CA TYR A 259 -18.90 -11.22 -13.19
C TYR A 259 -20.04 -12.18 -12.82
N ARG A 260 -19.72 -13.35 -12.28
CA ARG A 260 -20.73 -14.34 -11.91
C ARG A 260 -21.62 -13.83 -10.79
N ASN A 261 -22.84 -14.38 -10.73
CA ASN A 261 -23.87 -14.03 -9.73
C ASN A 261 -24.21 -12.52 -9.69
N GLY A 262 -24.06 -11.81 -10.81
CA GLY A 262 -24.39 -10.39 -10.92
C GLY A 262 -23.36 -9.44 -10.30
N ALA A 263 -22.17 -9.94 -9.92
CA ALA A 263 -21.08 -9.11 -9.46
C ALA A 263 -20.58 -8.18 -10.58
N ARG A 264 -20.19 -6.95 -10.21
CA ARG A 264 -19.58 -6.01 -11.16
C ARG A 264 -18.10 -6.33 -11.36
N PHE A 265 -17.39 -6.66 -10.28
CA PHE A 265 -15.98 -7.04 -10.33
C PHE A 265 -15.53 -7.83 -9.09
N ASN A 266 -15.88 -9.13 -9.03
CA ASN A 266 -15.54 -10.02 -7.91
C ASN A 266 -14.07 -10.47 -7.96
N LYS A 267 -13.19 -9.61 -7.43
CA LYS A 267 -11.75 -9.87 -7.37
C LYS A 267 -11.40 -11.09 -6.52
N GLY A 268 -12.11 -11.32 -5.41
CA GLY A 268 -11.89 -12.45 -4.52
C GLY A 268 -12.07 -13.82 -5.22
N ALA A 269 -13.17 -13.99 -5.96
CA ALA A 269 -13.42 -15.20 -6.74
C ALA A 269 -12.35 -15.43 -7.82
N ALA A 270 -11.91 -14.37 -8.49
CA ALA A 270 -10.83 -14.45 -9.47
C ALA A 270 -9.48 -14.83 -8.84
N ILE A 271 -9.13 -14.26 -7.68
CA ILE A 271 -7.92 -14.65 -6.94
C ILE A 271 -7.93 -16.15 -6.63
N ASN A 272 -9.08 -16.72 -6.22
CA ASN A 272 -9.19 -18.17 -5.99
C ASN A 272 -8.93 -19.01 -7.25
N VAL A 273 -9.21 -18.49 -8.44
CA VAL A 273 -8.80 -19.15 -9.70
C VAL A 273 -7.28 -19.16 -9.81
N GLY A 274 -6.61 -18.05 -9.53
CA GLY A 274 -5.14 -17.97 -9.53
C GLY A 274 -4.48 -18.86 -8.48
N LEU A 275 -4.99 -18.85 -7.24
CA LEU A 275 -4.48 -19.67 -6.14
C LEU A 275 -4.52 -21.18 -6.43
N LYS A 276 -5.45 -21.64 -7.29
CA LYS A 276 -5.52 -23.05 -7.69
C LYS A 276 -4.32 -23.51 -8.51
N GLU A 277 -3.64 -22.59 -9.18
CA GLU A 277 -2.51 -22.83 -10.09
C GLU A 277 -1.13 -22.85 -9.40
N LEU A 278 -1.06 -22.54 -8.11
CA LEU A 278 0.18 -22.53 -7.34
C LEU A 278 0.58 -23.93 -6.89
N HIS A 279 1.87 -24.14 -6.59
CA HIS A 279 2.42 -25.43 -6.14
C HIS A 279 2.08 -25.76 -4.67
N ARG A 280 1.63 -24.77 -3.89
CA ARG A 280 1.06 -24.92 -2.53
C ARG A 280 2.05 -25.39 -1.46
N ASP A 281 3.34 -25.36 -1.74
CA ASP A 281 4.43 -25.69 -0.83
C ASP A 281 5.30 -24.48 -0.46
N ASN A 282 5.03 -23.31 -1.04
CA ASN A 282 5.80 -22.08 -0.91
C ASN A 282 5.05 -20.94 -0.19
N TRP A 283 5.72 -19.78 -0.08
CA TRP A 283 5.06 -18.53 0.26
C TRP A 283 4.18 -18.06 -0.89
N VAL A 284 2.98 -17.61 -0.55
CA VAL A 284 2.04 -17.02 -1.48
C VAL A 284 2.03 -15.53 -1.30
N LEU A 285 2.14 -14.80 -2.40
CA LEU A 285 2.04 -13.36 -2.47
C LEU A 285 0.79 -12.96 -3.28
N LEU A 286 -0.17 -12.31 -2.64
CA LEU A 286 -1.19 -11.54 -3.35
C LEU A 286 -0.66 -10.13 -3.56
N LEU A 287 -0.73 -9.66 -4.80
CA LEU A 287 -0.23 -8.35 -5.19
C LEU A 287 -1.17 -7.71 -6.22
N ASP A 288 -1.40 -6.41 -6.08
CA ASP A 288 -2.13 -5.66 -7.10
C ASP A 288 -1.24 -5.33 -8.32
N ALA A 289 -1.85 -5.26 -9.50
CA ALA A 289 -1.12 -5.02 -10.76
C ALA A 289 -0.45 -3.63 -10.82
N ASP A 290 -0.88 -2.69 -9.98
CA ASP A 290 -0.34 -1.32 -9.85
C ASP A 290 0.66 -1.18 -8.69
N ILE A 291 1.19 -2.30 -8.17
CA ILE A 291 2.19 -2.29 -7.09
C ILE A 291 3.57 -2.65 -7.63
N GLY A 292 4.52 -1.72 -7.50
CA GLY A 292 5.93 -1.91 -7.83
C GLY A 292 6.76 -2.38 -6.62
N ILE A 293 7.54 -3.45 -6.80
CA ILE A 293 8.49 -3.95 -5.80
C ILE A 293 9.89 -3.40 -6.11
N THR A 294 10.47 -2.61 -5.22
CA THR A 294 11.75 -1.92 -5.48
C THR A 294 12.98 -2.72 -5.06
N GLN A 295 12.81 -3.71 -4.17
CA GLN A 295 13.91 -4.46 -3.55
C GLN A 295 13.48 -5.91 -3.26
N PRO A 296 14.42 -6.85 -3.02
CA PRO A 296 14.09 -8.24 -2.69
C PRO A 296 13.14 -8.34 -1.50
N ILE A 297 12.10 -9.17 -1.64
CA ILE A 297 11.09 -9.38 -0.60
C ILE A 297 11.72 -10.15 0.57
N PRO A 298 11.77 -9.60 1.79
CA PRO A 298 12.29 -10.33 2.94
C PRO A 298 11.39 -11.52 3.27
N ILE A 299 11.97 -12.72 3.34
CA ILE A 299 11.26 -13.94 3.75
C ILE A 299 11.16 -13.99 5.28
N PRO A 300 9.96 -13.86 5.88
CA PRO A 300 9.81 -13.88 7.33
C PRO A 300 10.03 -15.28 7.90
N GLN A 301 10.55 -15.38 9.11
CA GLN A 301 10.74 -16.68 9.77
C GLN A 301 9.42 -17.32 10.24
N ASP A 302 8.46 -16.50 10.68
CA ASP A 302 7.17 -17.00 11.18
C ASP A 302 6.19 -17.29 10.04
N ARG A 303 6.10 -18.58 9.71
CA ARG A 303 5.23 -19.14 8.67
C ARG A 303 3.74 -19.15 9.05
N ARG A 304 3.35 -18.83 10.30
CA ARG A 304 1.93 -18.83 10.74
C ARG A 304 1.30 -17.45 10.73
N THR A 305 2.03 -16.43 10.28
CA THR A 305 1.61 -15.03 10.24
C THR A 305 1.27 -14.63 8.82
N ILE A 306 0.25 -13.80 8.66
CA ILE A 306 0.00 -13.06 7.44
C ILE A 306 0.75 -11.73 7.51
N TRP A 307 1.49 -11.46 6.45
CA TRP A 307 2.39 -10.32 6.35
C TRP A 307 1.83 -9.32 5.36
N GLY A 308 1.72 -8.07 5.82
CA GLY A 308 1.51 -6.92 4.96
C GLY A 308 2.76 -6.05 4.91
N VAL A 309 2.68 -4.98 4.16
CA VAL A 309 3.75 -3.99 4.01
C VAL A 309 3.14 -2.60 4.01
N THR A 310 3.99 -1.59 4.10
CA THR A 310 3.58 -0.21 3.83
C THR A 310 3.77 0.11 2.36
N ARG A 311 3.00 1.09 1.84
CA ARG A 311 3.10 1.54 0.45
C ARG A 311 3.36 3.04 0.37
N ARG A 312 4.02 3.46 -0.71
CA ARG A 312 4.28 4.85 -1.04
C ARG A 312 3.61 5.19 -2.36
N LYS A 313 2.87 6.29 -2.36
CA LYS A 313 2.11 6.73 -3.53
C LYS A 313 3.05 7.36 -4.57
N VAL A 314 2.93 6.92 -5.81
CA VAL A 314 3.72 7.42 -6.94
C VAL A 314 2.82 7.81 -8.09
N VAL A 315 2.83 9.08 -8.45
CA VAL A 315 1.98 9.63 -9.51
C VAL A 315 2.79 9.78 -10.80
N GLY A 316 2.39 9.04 -11.83
CA GLY A 316 2.96 9.10 -13.18
C GLY A 316 4.26 8.30 -13.39
N PRO A 317 4.57 7.96 -14.66
CA PRO A 317 5.68 7.06 -15.02
C PRO A 317 7.05 7.66 -14.71
N GLU A 318 7.25 8.97 -14.88
CA GLU A 318 8.53 9.62 -14.62
C GLU A 318 8.94 9.52 -13.14
N ARG A 319 7.99 9.79 -12.22
CA ARG A 319 8.24 9.65 -10.78
C ARG A 319 8.46 8.20 -10.39
N PHE A 320 7.75 7.26 -11.02
CA PHE A 320 7.99 5.83 -10.81
C PHE A 320 9.40 5.43 -11.23
N HIS A 321 9.83 5.83 -12.42
CA HIS A 321 11.18 5.55 -12.89
C HIS A 321 12.24 6.19 -11.98
N LYS A 322 12.04 7.45 -11.58
CA LYS A 322 12.92 8.13 -10.60
C LYS A 322 12.99 7.36 -9.28
N ALA A 323 11.85 6.93 -8.74
CA ALA A 323 11.79 6.18 -7.49
C ALA A 323 12.53 4.83 -7.56
N MET A 324 12.47 4.15 -8.71
CA MET A 324 13.26 2.94 -8.96
C MET A 324 14.78 3.22 -8.99
N LEU A 325 15.17 4.39 -9.49
CA LEU A 325 16.58 4.77 -9.62
C LEU A 325 17.18 5.25 -8.30
N VAL A 326 16.61 6.26 -7.67
CA VAL A 326 17.25 6.97 -6.55
C VAL A 326 16.62 6.67 -5.20
N GLY A 327 15.64 5.76 -5.15
CA GLY A 327 14.87 5.45 -3.96
C GLY A 327 13.59 6.29 -3.85
N ALA A 328 12.75 5.93 -2.89
CA ALA A 328 11.38 6.44 -2.76
C ALA A 328 11.11 7.12 -1.40
N ASP A 329 12.16 7.47 -0.66
CA ASP A 329 12.01 7.93 0.73
C ASP A 329 11.28 9.28 0.85
N ASP A 330 11.36 10.10 -0.19
CA ASP A 330 10.66 11.38 -0.32
C ASP A 330 9.18 11.24 -0.70
N LEU A 331 8.74 10.05 -1.12
CA LEU A 331 7.36 9.82 -1.56
C LEU A 331 6.40 9.64 -0.38
N PRO A 332 5.17 10.19 -0.46
CA PRO A 332 4.17 10.08 0.59
C PRO A 332 3.87 8.62 0.94
N LYS A 333 4.05 8.29 2.22
CA LYS A 333 3.72 6.98 2.78
C LYS A 333 2.23 6.95 3.13
N LEU A 334 1.51 5.98 2.59
CA LEU A 334 0.07 5.84 2.84
C LEU A 334 -0.18 5.11 4.17
N ASN A 335 -1.25 5.52 4.85
CA ASN A 335 -1.63 5.01 6.16
C ASN A 335 -2.03 3.52 6.10
N LEU A 336 -1.72 2.83 7.19
CA LEU A 336 -2.11 1.44 7.41
C LEU A 336 -3.53 1.33 7.93
N ILE A 337 -4.18 0.20 7.66
CA ILE A 337 -5.48 -0.10 8.23
C ILE A 337 -5.30 -0.74 9.60
N HIS A 338 -5.86 -0.07 10.62
CA HIS A 338 -5.96 -0.57 11.98
C HIS A 338 -7.42 -0.82 12.32
N MET A 339 -7.75 -2.09 12.54
CA MET A 339 -9.02 -2.54 13.07
C MET A 339 -9.00 -2.40 14.60
N HIS A 340 -10.16 -2.56 15.26
CA HIS A 340 -10.24 -2.52 16.73
C HIS A 340 -9.27 -3.50 17.41
N ASP A 341 -8.96 -4.64 16.80
CA ASP A 341 -8.04 -5.65 17.35
C ASP A 341 -6.58 -5.47 16.91
N GLY A 342 -6.29 -4.50 16.04
CA GLY A 342 -4.93 -4.16 15.60
C GLY A 342 -4.76 -4.04 14.09
N TYR A 343 -3.51 -4.06 13.66
CA TYR A 343 -3.14 -3.94 12.25
C TYR A 343 -3.76 -5.07 11.40
N THR A 344 -4.23 -4.72 10.20
CA THR A 344 -4.75 -5.69 9.23
C THR A 344 -4.13 -5.44 7.85
N PRO A 345 -3.34 -6.40 7.30
CA PRO A 345 -2.86 -6.36 5.93
C PRO A 345 -4.01 -6.27 4.92
N ILE A 346 -3.81 -5.50 3.85
CA ILE A 346 -4.81 -5.32 2.77
C ILE A 346 -4.27 -5.77 1.43
N GLY A 347 -5.16 -6.05 0.48
CA GLY A 347 -4.93 -6.89 -0.69
C GLY A 347 -4.02 -6.32 -1.76
N PHE A 348 -3.57 -5.06 -1.65
CA PHE A 348 -2.50 -4.57 -2.52
C PHE A 348 -1.20 -5.37 -2.30
N PHE A 349 -0.99 -5.87 -1.08
CA PHE A 349 0.10 -6.78 -0.73
C PHE A 349 -0.30 -7.62 0.48
N GLN A 350 -0.41 -8.93 0.30
CA GLN A 350 -0.55 -9.89 1.40
C GLN A 350 0.32 -11.11 1.13
N MET A 351 1.08 -11.53 2.14
CA MET A 351 1.96 -12.68 2.02
C MET A 351 1.78 -13.66 3.18
N TRP A 352 1.62 -14.95 2.88
CA TRP A 352 1.53 -16.01 3.88
C TRP A 352 2.16 -17.30 3.35
N HIS A 353 2.48 -18.22 4.24
CA HIS A 353 3.05 -19.51 3.86
C HIS A 353 1.93 -20.55 3.70
N TRP A 354 1.80 -21.13 2.50
CA TRP A 354 0.62 -21.93 2.16
C TRP A 354 0.45 -23.20 3.01
N PRO A 355 1.48 -24.06 3.19
CA PRO A 355 1.34 -25.30 3.98
C PRO A 355 0.84 -25.11 5.41
N THR A 356 1.08 -23.93 6.00
CA THR A 356 0.72 -23.62 7.38
C THR A 356 -0.66 -22.98 7.50
N CYS A 357 -1.11 -22.25 6.48
CA CYS A 357 -2.38 -21.50 6.49
C CYS A 357 -3.02 -21.45 5.08
N PRO A 358 -3.60 -22.55 4.56
CA PRO A 358 -4.21 -22.57 3.23
C PRO A 358 -5.57 -21.86 3.26
N GLN A 359 -5.55 -20.53 3.12
CA GLN A 359 -6.74 -19.70 3.14
C GLN A 359 -7.16 -19.31 1.71
N TRP A 360 -8.45 -19.46 1.43
CA TRP A 360 -9.08 -19.04 0.19
C TRP A 360 -9.79 -17.71 0.37
N MET A 361 -9.83 -16.88 -0.67
CA MET A 361 -10.58 -15.63 -0.66
C MET A 361 -12.08 -15.89 -0.48
N PRO A 362 -12.78 -15.04 0.27
CA PRO A 362 -14.24 -14.98 0.19
C PRO A 362 -14.72 -14.65 -1.23
N GLU A 363 -15.76 -15.35 -1.71
CA GLU A 363 -16.27 -15.21 -3.08
C GLU A 363 -17.60 -14.44 -3.17
N ASN A 364 -18.18 -13.99 -2.06
CA ASN A 364 -19.52 -13.40 -2.04
C ASN A 364 -19.53 -11.86 -2.16
N TYR A 365 -18.52 -11.28 -2.79
CA TYR A 365 -18.34 -9.84 -2.93
C TYR A 365 -18.65 -9.36 -4.36
N GLY A 366 -19.21 -8.15 -4.49
CA GLY A 366 -19.56 -7.54 -5.78
C GLY A 366 -18.43 -6.73 -6.43
N ASP A 367 -17.35 -6.48 -5.70
CA ASP A 367 -16.26 -5.55 -6.00
C ASP A 367 -14.92 -5.99 -5.35
N ALA A 368 -13.89 -5.14 -5.49
CA ALA A 368 -12.50 -5.44 -5.14
C ALA A 368 -12.02 -4.94 -3.77
N SER A 369 -12.91 -4.51 -2.89
CA SER A 369 -12.56 -3.63 -1.77
C SER A 369 -12.36 -4.31 -0.41
N THR A 370 -13.11 -5.39 -0.11
CA THR A 370 -13.19 -5.93 1.26
C THR A 370 -12.79 -7.39 1.43
N SER A 371 -12.79 -8.17 0.34
CA SER A 371 -12.54 -9.63 0.40
C SER A 371 -11.15 -9.97 0.97
N ASP A 372 -10.17 -9.09 0.80
CA ASP A 372 -8.80 -9.17 1.28
C ASP A 372 -8.68 -8.91 2.79
N ILE A 373 -9.43 -7.93 3.32
CA ILE A 373 -9.52 -7.62 4.75
C ILE A 373 -10.15 -8.80 5.47
N GLU A 374 -11.26 -9.35 4.94
CA GLU A 374 -11.89 -10.53 5.53
C GLU A 374 -10.93 -11.73 5.55
N LEU A 375 -10.19 -11.97 4.46
CA LEU A 375 -9.14 -13.00 4.43
C LEU A 375 -8.14 -12.78 5.57
N ALA A 376 -7.56 -11.58 5.68
CA ALA A 376 -6.56 -11.26 6.70
C ALA A 376 -7.11 -11.41 8.13
N CYS A 377 -8.40 -11.09 8.33
CA CYS A 377 -9.06 -11.23 9.62
C CYS A 377 -9.18 -12.68 10.12
N ARG A 378 -8.98 -13.69 9.25
CA ARG A 378 -8.94 -15.10 9.66
C ARG A 378 -7.70 -15.45 10.48
N TRP A 379 -6.64 -14.66 10.38
CA TRP A 379 -5.52 -14.74 11.32
C TRP A 379 -5.87 -13.97 12.60
N PRO A 380 -5.55 -14.49 13.80
CA PRO A 380 -5.61 -13.71 15.03
C PRO A 380 -4.78 -12.44 14.90
N ALA A 381 -5.20 -11.33 15.54
CA ALA A 381 -4.51 -10.05 15.43
C ALA A 381 -3.01 -10.10 15.75
N GLN A 382 -2.58 -10.98 16.66
CA GLN A 382 -1.16 -11.15 17.02
C GLN A 382 -0.32 -11.76 15.89
N ARG A 383 -0.96 -12.35 14.87
CA ARG A 383 -0.40 -12.99 13.68
C ARG A 383 -0.68 -12.20 12.40
N ARG A 384 -1.01 -10.91 12.53
CA ARG A 384 -1.09 -9.94 11.44
C ARG A 384 0.05 -8.94 11.63
N ARG A 385 1.06 -8.95 10.75
CA ARG A 385 2.30 -8.18 10.96
C ARG A 385 2.76 -7.48 9.70
N LEU A 386 3.52 -6.41 9.87
CA LEU A 386 4.26 -5.75 8.79
C LEU A 386 5.61 -6.43 8.61
N ILE A 387 6.09 -6.52 7.37
CA ILE A 387 7.51 -6.76 7.11
C ILE A 387 8.27 -5.46 7.45
N PRO A 388 9.14 -5.43 8.48
CA PRO A 388 9.80 -4.21 8.90
C PRO A 388 10.73 -3.65 7.81
N GLY A 389 10.68 -2.33 7.60
CA GLY A 389 11.60 -1.64 6.68
C GLY A 389 11.39 -1.95 5.20
N PHE A 390 10.27 -2.57 4.82
CA PHE A 390 9.97 -2.91 3.44
C PHE A 390 8.74 -2.14 2.95
N ASP A 391 8.98 -1.23 2.00
CA ASP A 391 7.96 -0.40 1.36
C ASP A 391 7.79 -0.82 -0.11
N VAL A 392 6.55 -0.76 -0.59
CA VAL A 392 6.22 -0.94 -2.02
C VAL A 392 5.74 0.37 -2.63
N LEU A 393 5.82 0.49 -3.95
CA LEU A 393 5.32 1.65 -4.68
C LEU A 393 3.90 1.37 -5.19
N HIS A 394 2.98 2.30 -4.98
CA HIS A 394 1.64 2.24 -5.54
C HIS A 394 1.50 3.27 -6.66
N LEU A 395 1.33 2.77 -7.88
CA LEU A 395 1.32 3.58 -9.10
C LEU A 395 -0.07 4.17 -9.34
N GLU A 396 -0.13 5.49 -9.49
CA GLU A 396 -1.35 6.23 -9.81
C GLU A 396 -1.13 7.08 -11.08
N THR A 397 -2.15 7.21 -11.92
CA THR A 397 -2.04 8.01 -13.15
C THR A 397 -2.05 9.51 -12.84
N ASN A 398 -2.84 9.90 -11.84
CA ASN A 398 -2.97 11.25 -11.29
C ASN A 398 -3.40 11.12 -9.83
N ASP A 399 -3.55 12.22 -9.10
CA ASP A 399 -4.22 12.15 -7.80
C ASP A 399 -5.67 11.69 -8.01
N MET A 400 -5.96 10.48 -7.56
CA MET A 400 -7.26 9.82 -7.72
C MET A 400 -7.90 9.59 -6.36
N GLU A 401 -9.23 9.62 -6.32
CA GLU A 401 -9.97 9.23 -5.13
C GLU A 401 -9.75 7.74 -4.85
N GLN A 402 -9.61 7.40 -3.56
CA GLN A 402 -9.46 6.01 -3.14
C GLN A 402 -10.68 5.20 -3.57
N GLY A 403 -10.43 4.01 -4.14
CA GLY A 403 -11.50 3.09 -4.49
C GLY A 403 -12.19 3.34 -5.82
N ILE A 404 -11.75 4.34 -6.59
CA ILE A 404 -12.32 4.69 -7.89
C ILE A 404 -12.42 3.51 -8.88
N ASN A 405 -11.53 2.52 -8.76
CA ASN A 405 -11.49 1.33 -9.62
C ASN A 405 -12.00 0.03 -8.97
N TRP A 406 -12.68 0.09 -7.82
CA TRP A 406 -13.15 -1.12 -7.13
C TRP A 406 -14.20 -1.93 -7.90
N HIS A 407 -14.92 -1.30 -8.81
CA HIS A 407 -15.88 -1.95 -9.72
C HIS A 407 -15.29 -2.24 -11.11
N GLY A 408 -13.96 -2.25 -11.23
CA GLY A 408 -13.26 -2.27 -12.51
C GLY A 408 -12.72 -0.89 -12.88
N ARG A 409 -11.79 -0.87 -13.85
CA ARG A 409 -11.07 0.35 -14.20
C ARG A 409 -11.98 1.39 -14.86
N VAL A 410 -11.96 2.61 -14.32
CA VAL A 410 -12.54 3.80 -14.97
C VAL A 410 -11.50 4.91 -15.17
N THR A 411 -10.33 4.78 -14.56
CA THR A 411 -9.25 5.76 -14.64
C THR A 411 -8.48 5.67 -15.95
N ARG A 412 -7.80 6.77 -16.33
CA ARG A 412 -6.97 6.86 -17.53
C ARG A 412 -5.83 5.84 -17.53
N ARG A 413 -5.27 5.58 -18.72
CA ARG A 413 -4.09 4.73 -18.87
C ARG A 413 -2.86 5.37 -18.22
N PHE A 414 -2.07 4.56 -17.53
CA PHE A 414 -0.81 4.98 -16.93
C PHE A 414 0.18 5.33 -18.05
N GLY A 415 0.64 6.59 -18.08
CA GLY A 415 1.59 7.08 -19.08
C GLY A 415 1.00 7.52 -20.42
N HIS A 416 -0.34 7.59 -20.56
CA HIS A 416 -0.99 8.16 -21.75
C HIS A 416 -2.14 9.11 -21.38
N ASP A 417 -2.32 10.17 -22.17
CA ASP A 417 -3.41 11.15 -21.98
C ASP A 417 -4.81 10.66 -22.41
N THR A 418 -4.91 9.44 -22.98
CA THR A 418 -6.15 8.90 -23.55
C THR A 418 -6.86 7.94 -22.57
N PRO A 419 -8.20 8.02 -22.40
CA PRO A 419 -8.97 7.05 -21.61
C PRO A 419 -8.91 5.63 -22.20
N ALA A 420 -9.03 4.60 -21.36
CA ALA A 420 -9.16 3.21 -21.80
C ALA A 420 -10.56 2.95 -22.42
N PRO A 421 -10.70 2.03 -23.39
CA PRO A 421 -12.00 1.67 -23.96
C PRO A 421 -12.92 1.08 -22.88
N GLN A 422 -14.20 1.49 -22.89
CA GLN A 422 -15.23 1.00 -21.98
C GLN A 422 -15.72 -0.39 -22.40
N CYS A 423 -16.04 -1.27 -21.44
CA CYS A 423 -16.94 -2.39 -21.70
C CYS A 423 -18.34 -1.84 -22.01
N GLU A 424 -18.86 -2.10 -23.21
CA GLU A 424 -20.19 -1.64 -23.62
C GLU A 424 -21.27 -2.27 -22.73
N GLY A 425 -21.90 -1.45 -21.88
CA GLY A 425 -22.94 -1.93 -20.97
C GLY A 425 -23.52 -0.90 -20.00
N SER A 426 -23.53 0.39 -20.29
CA SER A 426 -24.41 1.33 -19.58
C SER A 426 -24.53 2.66 -20.34
N GLN A 427 -25.69 2.91 -20.93
CA GLN A 427 -26.08 4.27 -21.31
C GLN A 427 -26.58 4.99 -20.05
N SER A 428 -25.88 6.05 -19.65
CA SER A 428 -26.46 7.13 -18.86
C SER A 428 -25.93 8.44 -19.44
N GLU A 429 -26.83 9.33 -19.84
CA GLU A 429 -26.54 10.58 -20.54
C GLU A 429 -25.58 11.50 -19.76
N PRO A 430 -24.67 12.23 -20.44
CA PRO A 430 -23.77 13.17 -19.78
C PRO A 430 -24.50 14.49 -19.48
N LEU A 431 -24.44 14.91 -18.22
CA LEU A 431 -24.71 16.29 -17.82
C LEU A 431 -23.65 17.21 -18.44
N GLN A 432 -24.12 18.26 -19.11
CA GLN A 432 -23.31 19.22 -19.85
C GLN A 432 -22.39 20.02 -18.93
N ASP A 433 -21.12 20.08 -19.33
CA ASP A 433 -20.03 20.83 -18.75
C ASP A 433 -20.27 22.34 -18.94
N GLN A 434 -20.42 23.09 -17.84
CA GLN A 434 -20.37 24.54 -17.85
C GLN A 434 -19.25 25.04 -16.95
N GLY A 435 -18.19 25.53 -17.60
CA GLY A 435 -17.44 26.71 -17.18
C GLY A 435 -16.46 26.52 -16.03
N SER A 436 -15.16 26.51 -16.37
CA SER A 436 -14.09 26.77 -15.41
C SER A 436 -14.25 28.17 -14.80
N LEU A 437 -14.54 28.23 -13.51
CA LEU A 437 -14.35 29.43 -12.70
C LEU A 437 -13.52 29.04 -11.47
N SER A 438 -12.26 29.44 -11.47
CA SER A 438 -11.40 29.47 -10.29
C SER A 438 -11.83 30.64 -9.42
N GLU A 439 -12.79 30.42 -8.52
CA GLU A 439 -13.08 31.36 -7.44
C GLU A 439 -12.55 30.79 -6.13
N THR A 440 -11.67 31.57 -5.50
CA THR A 440 -11.17 31.34 -4.14
C THR A 440 -12.37 31.36 -3.18
N ILE A 441 -12.73 30.22 -2.62
CA ILE A 441 -13.81 30.10 -1.62
C ILE A 441 -13.39 30.89 -0.38
N GLN A 442 -13.98 32.05 -0.14
CA GLN A 442 -13.78 32.85 1.08
C GLN A 442 -14.53 32.24 2.27
N SER A 443 -13.98 32.36 3.48
CA SER A 443 -14.61 31.85 4.71
C SER A 443 -15.96 32.52 4.98
N GLN A 444 -16.94 31.73 5.42
CA GLN A 444 -18.34 32.17 5.61
C GLN A 444 -18.74 32.32 7.09
N THR A 445 -17.78 32.51 7.99
CA THR A 445 -18.10 32.65 9.42
C THR A 445 -18.86 33.96 9.67
N PRO A 446 -20.09 33.93 10.21
CA PRO A 446 -20.82 35.14 10.54
C PRO A 446 -20.11 35.93 11.64
N ALA A 447 -20.23 37.27 11.61
CA ALA A 447 -19.57 38.16 12.58
C ALA A 447 -20.11 38.02 14.01
N ASP A 448 -21.40 37.69 14.14
CA ASP A 448 -22.06 37.38 15.41
C ASP A 448 -22.50 35.90 15.43
N PRO A 449 -22.42 35.20 16.58
CA PRO A 449 -22.88 33.82 16.68
C PRO A 449 -24.36 33.70 16.34
N MET A 450 -24.71 32.72 15.50
CA MET A 450 -26.09 32.38 15.24
C MET A 450 -26.75 31.79 16.50
N GLU A 451 -28.08 31.90 16.60
CA GLU A 451 -28.80 31.46 17.81
C GLU A 451 -28.56 29.97 18.12
N ARG A 452 -28.72 29.09 17.12
CA ARG A 452 -28.50 27.66 17.30
C ARG A 452 -28.09 26.95 16.01
N GLY A 453 -27.43 25.81 16.14
CA GLY A 453 -27.07 24.96 15.02
C GLY A 453 -26.33 23.69 15.39
N VAL A 454 -26.11 22.85 14.37
CA VAL A 454 -25.34 21.62 14.46
C VAL A 454 -23.89 21.90 14.07
N LEU A 455 -22.94 21.43 14.87
CA LEU A 455 -21.52 21.48 14.57
C LEU A 455 -20.99 20.06 14.34
N THR A 456 -20.16 19.90 13.32
CA THR A 456 -19.44 18.66 13.06
C THR A 456 -18.06 18.96 12.49
N ALA A 457 -17.21 17.94 12.46
CA ALA A 457 -15.91 18.00 11.78
C ALA A 457 -15.71 16.74 10.94
N ALA A 458 -15.18 16.91 9.74
CA ALA A 458 -15.07 15.81 8.78
C ALA A 458 -13.87 15.95 7.85
N ASN A 459 -13.32 14.81 7.46
CA ASN A 459 -12.44 14.68 6.30
C ASN A 459 -13.18 13.92 5.18
N SER A 460 -12.55 13.83 4.01
CA SER A 460 -13.15 13.21 2.82
C SER A 460 -13.63 11.76 2.99
N LEU A 461 -13.08 10.99 3.95
CA LEU A 461 -13.48 9.60 4.20
C LEU A 461 -14.87 9.48 4.85
N TYR A 462 -15.40 10.55 5.44
CA TYR A 462 -16.71 10.56 6.09
C TYR A 462 -17.82 11.11 5.19
N TRP A 463 -17.48 11.45 3.94
CA TRP A 463 -18.39 12.09 2.99
C TRP A 463 -19.76 11.42 2.81
N PRO A 464 -19.87 10.07 2.73
CA PRO A 464 -21.16 9.43 2.55
C PRO A 464 -22.20 9.79 3.61
N VAL A 465 -21.78 9.80 4.88
CA VAL A 465 -22.68 10.10 6.00
C VAL A 465 -22.71 11.59 6.31
N LEU A 466 -21.61 12.32 6.08
CA LEU A 466 -21.62 13.78 6.19
C LEU A 466 -22.69 14.42 5.27
N ARG A 467 -22.85 13.93 4.04
CA ARG A 467 -23.92 14.40 3.14
C ARG A 467 -25.31 14.17 3.73
N LEU A 468 -25.55 13.00 4.32
CA LEU A 468 -26.83 12.66 4.95
C LEU A 468 -27.07 13.52 6.19
N LEU A 469 -26.05 13.77 7.00
CA LEU A 469 -26.10 14.67 8.15
C LEU A 469 -26.49 16.09 7.74
N VAL A 470 -25.84 16.64 6.70
CA VAL A 470 -26.15 17.96 6.15
C VAL A 470 -27.59 18.00 5.64
N GLN A 471 -27.97 17.05 4.79
CA GLN A 471 -29.31 17.00 4.21
C GLN A 471 -30.39 16.88 5.28
N ALA A 472 -30.22 15.98 6.25
CA ALA A 472 -31.19 15.77 7.31
C ALA A 472 -31.35 17.01 8.20
N THR A 473 -30.23 17.63 8.60
CA THR A 473 -30.25 18.85 9.42
C THR A 473 -30.94 20.00 8.69
N ARG A 474 -30.65 20.16 7.40
CA ARG A 474 -31.25 21.19 6.55
C ARG A 474 -32.74 20.96 6.31
N GLN A 475 -33.18 19.71 6.11
CA GLN A 475 -34.60 19.35 6.00
C GLN A 475 -35.39 19.70 7.27
N MET A 476 -34.74 19.71 8.42
CA MET A 476 -35.32 20.13 9.71
C MET A 476 -35.34 21.65 9.89
N GLY A 477 -34.75 22.42 8.96
CA GLY A 477 -34.68 23.88 9.06
C GLY A 477 -33.57 24.40 9.98
N GLU A 478 -32.65 23.54 10.43
CA GLU A 478 -31.55 23.92 11.33
C GLU A 478 -30.30 24.31 10.53
N SER A 479 -29.50 25.21 11.11
CA SER A 479 -28.19 25.58 10.56
C SER A 479 -27.14 24.52 10.89
N ILE A 480 -26.16 24.36 10.00
CA ILE A 480 -25.07 23.40 10.18
C ILE A 480 -23.73 24.03 9.83
N ALA A 481 -22.71 23.76 10.65
CA ALA A 481 -21.33 24.09 10.40
C ALA A 481 -20.46 22.83 10.33
N VAL A 482 -19.54 22.80 9.37
CA VAL A 482 -18.60 21.69 9.15
C VAL A 482 -17.18 22.22 9.20
N VAL A 483 -16.41 21.81 10.21
CA VAL A 483 -14.97 22.06 10.25
C VAL A 483 -14.26 21.12 9.28
N ASP A 484 -13.52 21.71 8.35
CA ASP A 484 -12.79 20.97 7.33
C ASP A 484 -11.50 20.35 7.92
N HIS A 485 -11.40 19.03 7.86
CA HIS A 485 -10.22 18.25 8.24
C HIS A 485 -9.57 17.51 7.06
N GLY A 486 -9.83 17.94 5.83
CA GLY A 486 -9.30 17.34 4.60
C GLY A 486 -10.39 16.90 3.61
N LEU A 487 -11.43 17.72 3.43
CA LEU A 487 -12.44 17.56 2.40
C LEU A 487 -11.84 17.86 1.01
N THR A 488 -12.41 17.27 -0.04
CA THR A 488 -11.99 17.59 -1.42
C THR A 488 -12.60 18.92 -1.87
N THR A 489 -12.06 19.52 -2.93
CA THR A 489 -12.60 20.76 -3.50
C THR A 489 -14.07 20.63 -3.90
N ILE A 490 -14.46 19.49 -4.49
CA ILE A 490 -15.84 19.20 -4.88
C ILE A 490 -16.75 19.12 -3.65
N GLN A 491 -16.27 18.48 -2.58
CA GLN A 491 -17.02 18.36 -1.33
C GLN A 491 -17.23 19.72 -0.66
N ARG A 492 -16.19 20.57 -0.62
CA ARG A 492 -16.32 21.96 -0.13
C ARG A 492 -17.33 22.76 -0.95
N GLN A 493 -17.24 22.69 -2.28
CA GLN A 493 -18.16 23.39 -3.17
C GLN A 493 -19.61 22.94 -2.93
N TRP A 494 -19.84 21.64 -2.76
CA TRP A 494 -21.16 21.13 -2.43
C TRP A 494 -21.67 21.64 -1.08
N LEU A 495 -20.84 21.64 -0.03
CA LEU A 495 -21.22 22.19 1.27
C LEU A 495 -21.61 23.67 1.17
N VAL A 496 -20.85 24.47 0.42
CA VAL A 496 -21.17 25.88 0.17
C VAL A 496 -22.50 26.01 -0.59
N GLN A 497 -22.73 25.18 -1.61
CA GLN A 497 -24.00 25.16 -2.36
C GLN A 497 -25.20 24.80 -1.48
N GLU A 498 -25.01 23.90 -0.52
CA GLU A 498 -26.03 23.52 0.47
C GLU A 498 -26.17 24.56 1.60
N GLY A 499 -25.42 25.66 1.57
CA GLY A 499 -25.47 26.73 2.58
C GLY A 499 -24.93 26.30 3.94
N VAL A 500 -23.95 25.39 3.96
CA VAL A 500 -23.24 24.95 5.17
C VAL A 500 -22.15 25.96 5.53
N LEU A 501 -22.04 26.32 6.82
CA LEU A 501 -20.95 27.15 7.30
C LEU A 501 -19.65 26.34 7.38
N ILE A 502 -18.55 26.87 6.88
CA ILE A 502 -17.22 26.25 6.99
C ILE A 502 -16.33 27.21 7.80
N PRO A 503 -16.32 27.08 9.14
CA PRO A 503 -15.55 28.00 9.98
C PRO A 503 -14.06 27.69 9.91
N GLU A 504 -13.26 28.74 9.80
CA GLU A 504 -11.81 28.65 9.98
C GLU A 504 -11.48 28.76 11.47
N ILE A 505 -10.93 27.69 12.03
CA ILE A 505 -10.56 27.62 13.45
C ILE A 505 -9.04 27.53 13.54
N PRO A 506 -8.34 28.61 13.90
CA PRO A 506 -6.89 28.57 14.08
C PRO A 506 -6.53 27.64 15.24
N MET A 507 -5.47 26.85 15.08
CA MET A 507 -4.95 26.02 16.15
C MET A 507 -4.05 26.84 17.07
N PRO A 508 -4.03 26.56 18.39
CA PRO A 508 -3.14 27.23 19.32
C PRO A 508 -1.70 26.74 19.11
N ALA A 509 -0.72 27.62 19.30
CA ALA A 509 0.70 27.31 19.07
C ALA A 509 1.21 26.12 19.91
N GLU A 510 0.66 25.94 21.12
CA GLU A 510 0.98 24.80 21.97
C GLU A 510 0.57 23.47 21.33
N TRP A 511 -0.55 23.44 20.61
CA TRP A 511 -0.98 22.24 19.89
C TRP A 511 -0.07 21.95 18.69
N GLU A 512 0.33 22.99 17.95
CA GLU A 512 1.27 22.86 16.83
C GLU A 512 2.61 22.26 17.29
N GLN A 513 3.14 22.74 18.43
CA GLN A 513 4.37 22.19 19.03
C GLN A 513 4.26 20.72 19.42
N ILE A 514 3.11 20.29 19.95
CA ILE A 514 2.86 18.88 20.29
C ILE A 514 2.87 18.00 19.02
N MET A 515 2.35 18.52 17.90
CA MET A 515 2.32 17.81 16.61
C MET A 515 3.70 17.75 15.93
N GLU A 516 4.54 18.79 16.09
CA GLU A 516 5.90 18.84 15.55
C GLU A 516 6.88 17.89 16.28
N GLY A 517 6.58 17.55 17.53
CA GLY A 517 7.35 16.59 18.33
C GLY A 517 7.37 15.19 17.70
N GLN A 518 8.41 14.90 16.93
CA GLN A 518 8.62 13.62 16.26
C GLN A 518 8.73 12.46 17.26
N GLN A 519 7.61 11.76 17.55
CA GLN A 519 7.57 10.33 17.95
C GLN A 519 6.17 9.78 18.31
N ARG A 520 5.09 10.58 18.30
CA ARG A 520 3.78 10.14 18.82
C ARG A 520 2.91 9.48 17.75
N VAL A 521 3.22 8.23 17.42
CA VAL A 521 2.46 7.39 16.47
C VAL A 521 0.95 7.39 16.78
N GLU A 522 0.55 7.41 18.06
CA GLU A 522 -0.88 7.43 18.45
C GLU A 522 -1.60 8.75 18.13
N LEU A 523 -0.92 9.90 18.21
CA LEU A 523 -1.47 11.20 17.83
C LEU A 523 -1.52 11.36 16.31
N ALA A 524 -0.51 10.86 15.60
CA ALA A 524 -0.40 10.95 14.15
C ALA A 524 -1.52 10.19 13.41
N ILE A 525 -2.13 9.18 14.04
CA ILE A 525 -3.20 8.37 13.41
C ILE A 525 -4.52 9.15 13.30
N THR A 526 -4.89 9.98 14.29
CA THR A 526 -6.12 10.80 14.27
C THR A 526 -5.98 12.04 15.17
N PRO A 527 -5.21 13.05 14.74
CA PRO A 527 -5.04 14.28 15.54
C PRO A 527 -6.36 15.02 15.75
N GLN A 528 -7.29 14.87 14.81
CA GLN A 528 -8.62 15.49 14.75
C GLN A 528 -9.51 15.15 15.96
N ALA A 529 -9.36 13.94 16.53
CA ALA A 529 -10.16 13.53 17.68
C ALA A 529 -9.88 14.44 18.90
N TRP A 530 -8.61 14.77 19.14
CA TRP A 530 -8.15 15.48 20.33
C TRP A 530 -8.51 16.96 20.34
N ILE A 531 -8.70 17.56 19.17
CA ILE A 531 -9.05 18.98 19.01
C ILE A 531 -10.56 19.26 19.03
N LYS A 532 -11.41 18.23 19.17
CA LYS A 532 -12.87 18.37 19.30
C LYS A 532 -13.30 19.43 20.33
N PRO A 533 -12.72 19.50 21.54
CA PRO A 533 -13.12 20.52 22.52
C PRO A 533 -12.71 21.93 22.10
N TRP A 534 -11.56 22.06 21.44
CA TRP A 534 -11.10 23.34 20.87
C TRP A 534 -12.07 23.85 19.80
N ILE A 535 -12.50 22.96 18.92
CA ILE A 535 -13.51 23.25 17.91
C ILE A 535 -14.83 23.70 18.56
N CYS A 536 -15.27 23.02 19.62
CA CYS A 536 -16.50 23.36 20.32
C CYS A 536 -16.47 24.79 20.90
N MET A 537 -15.36 25.22 21.48
CA MET A 537 -15.21 26.60 21.99
C MET A 537 -15.28 27.66 20.87
N HIS A 538 -15.04 27.28 19.61
CA HIS A 538 -15.09 28.16 18.45
C HIS A 538 -16.34 27.92 17.58
N SER A 539 -17.37 27.29 18.15
CA SER A 539 -18.62 27.08 17.42
C SER A 539 -19.22 28.42 16.96
N PRO A 540 -19.74 28.52 15.73
CA PRO A 540 -20.44 29.72 15.25
C PRO A 540 -21.86 29.85 15.82
N PHE A 541 -22.28 28.95 16.73
CA PHE A 541 -23.62 28.93 17.32
C PHE A 541 -23.58 29.12 18.83
N SER A 542 -24.47 29.95 19.37
CA SER A 542 -24.58 30.15 20.84
C SER A 542 -25.22 28.97 21.56
N LYS A 543 -26.12 28.21 20.91
CA LYS A 543 -26.56 26.87 21.31
C LYS A 543 -26.11 25.85 20.26
N THR A 544 -25.20 24.96 20.64
CA THR A 544 -24.60 24.00 19.70
C THR A 544 -24.96 22.58 20.05
N ILE A 545 -25.32 21.78 19.03
CA ILE A 545 -25.32 20.32 19.14
C ILE A 545 -24.16 19.80 18.29
N TRP A 546 -23.23 19.09 18.92
CA TRP A 546 -22.23 18.30 18.19
C TRP A 546 -22.86 17.01 17.69
N ILE A 547 -22.65 16.68 16.42
CA ILE A 547 -22.96 15.37 15.84
C ILE A 547 -21.73 14.92 15.05
N ASP A 548 -21.13 13.76 15.40
CA ASP A 548 -20.01 13.20 14.65
C ASP A 548 -20.42 12.97 13.18
N SER A 549 -19.47 13.09 12.24
CA SER A 549 -19.73 13.02 10.79
C SER A 549 -20.11 11.62 10.27
N ASP A 550 -20.21 10.65 11.16
CA ASP A 550 -20.73 9.30 10.97
C ASP A 550 -22.04 9.05 11.74
N ALA A 551 -22.76 10.12 12.08
CA ALA A 551 -24.08 10.10 12.67
C ALA A 551 -25.04 11.05 11.91
N VAL A 552 -26.33 10.73 11.95
CA VAL A 552 -27.38 11.45 11.21
C VAL A 552 -28.59 11.66 12.12
N PRO A 553 -29.08 12.91 12.26
CA PRO A 553 -30.35 13.16 12.93
C PRO A 553 -31.48 12.63 12.04
N VAL A 554 -32.35 11.80 12.60
CA VAL A 554 -33.51 11.24 11.90
C VAL A 554 -34.83 11.80 12.44
N ARG A 555 -34.80 12.59 13.51
CA ARG A 555 -35.95 13.34 14.03
C ARG A 555 -35.60 14.77 14.35
N ASP A 556 -36.64 15.57 14.51
CA ASP A 556 -36.57 16.97 14.90
C ASP A 556 -35.66 17.19 16.11
N LEU A 557 -34.71 18.11 15.94
CA LEU A 557 -33.72 18.51 16.94
C LEU A 557 -34.22 19.58 17.92
N HIS A 558 -35.42 20.14 17.72
CA HIS A 558 -36.00 21.19 18.58
C HIS A 558 -36.02 20.76 20.05
N ARG A 559 -36.39 19.50 20.34
CA ARG A 559 -36.36 18.96 21.71
C ARG A 559 -34.95 18.96 22.28
N LEU A 560 -33.93 18.63 21.47
CA LEU A 560 -32.52 18.56 21.91
C LEU A 560 -31.95 19.95 22.17
N PHE A 561 -32.31 20.94 21.36
CA PHE A 561 -31.98 22.34 21.64
C PHE A 561 -32.68 22.87 22.89
N GLY A 562 -33.93 22.47 23.14
CA GLY A 562 -34.64 22.83 24.37
C GLY A 562 -33.99 22.27 25.65
N LEU A 563 -33.28 21.14 25.57
CA LEU A 563 -32.50 20.64 26.72
C LEU A 563 -31.37 21.60 27.13
N LEU A 564 -30.85 22.41 26.20
CA LEU A 564 -29.80 23.40 26.48
C LEU A 564 -30.30 24.61 27.25
N ASP A 565 -31.61 24.87 27.28
CA ASP A 565 -32.17 25.91 28.13
C ASP A 565 -32.01 25.60 29.62
N GLU A 566 -31.87 24.32 29.98
CA GLU A 566 -31.65 23.89 31.36
C GLU A 566 -30.18 23.65 31.69
N SER A 567 -29.46 22.94 30.83
CA SER A 567 -28.09 22.50 31.08
C SER A 567 -27.44 21.93 29.82
N PRO A 568 -26.11 22.06 29.65
CA PRO A 568 -25.39 21.25 28.69
C PRO A 568 -25.57 19.76 28.99
N TRP A 569 -25.43 18.94 27.97
CA TRP A 569 -25.71 17.52 28.07
C TRP A 569 -24.84 16.68 27.15
N VAL A 570 -24.58 15.44 27.56
CA VAL A 570 -23.82 14.46 26.78
C VAL A 570 -24.54 13.12 26.78
N THR A 571 -24.47 12.38 25.68
CA THR A 571 -25.19 11.09 25.55
C THR A 571 -24.39 9.92 26.11
N LEU A 572 -25.08 8.80 26.31
CA LEU A 572 -24.47 7.54 26.72
C LEU A 572 -23.95 6.73 25.54
N GLU A 573 -22.84 6.06 25.77
CA GLU A 573 -22.38 4.90 25.05
C GLU A 573 -23.37 3.74 25.25
N SER A 574 -24.05 3.41 24.17
CA SER A 574 -25.13 2.44 24.11
C SER A 574 -24.67 1.09 23.55
N TRP A 575 -23.48 1.02 22.94
CA TRP A 575 -22.95 -0.18 22.29
C TRP A 575 -22.09 -1.08 23.20
N ILE A 576 -21.37 -0.52 24.19
CA ILE A 576 -20.54 -1.30 25.13
C ILE A 576 -21.21 -1.47 26.50
N SER A 577 -20.90 -2.58 27.18
CA SER A 577 -21.38 -2.78 28.56
C SER A 577 -20.66 -1.85 29.53
N SER A 578 -21.31 -1.53 30.67
CA SER A 578 -20.71 -0.71 31.72
C SER A 578 -19.35 -1.24 32.19
N ASP A 579 -19.17 -2.55 32.24
CA ASP A 579 -17.91 -3.18 32.68
C ASP A 579 -16.80 -3.01 31.65
N ILE A 580 -17.12 -3.14 30.36
CA ILE A 580 -16.16 -2.86 29.27
C ILE A 580 -15.77 -1.38 29.30
N ALA A 581 -16.75 -0.48 29.45
CA ALA A 581 -16.49 0.95 29.50
C ALA A 581 -15.53 1.31 30.65
N ARG A 582 -15.75 0.76 31.85
CA ARG A 582 -14.82 0.94 32.99
C ARG A 582 -13.42 0.41 32.68
N TYR A 583 -13.33 -0.80 32.14
CA TYR A 583 -12.05 -1.42 31.79
C TYR A 583 -11.24 -0.59 30.78
N LEU A 584 -11.91 0.10 29.85
CA LEU A 584 -11.24 0.97 28.88
C LEU A 584 -10.64 2.24 29.51
N HIS A 585 -11.26 2.79 30.55
CA HIS A 585 -10.81 4.01 31.21
C HIS A 585 -9.90 3.77 32.42
N GLU A 586 -9.93 2.57 33.01
CA GLU A 586 -9.20 2.23 34.24
C GLU A 586 -7.69 2.52 34.20
N PRO A 587 -6.93 2.20 33.13
CA PRO A 587 -5.50 2.51 33.06
C PRO A 587 -5.20 4.01 33.17
N LEU A 588 -5.99 4.85 32.49
CA LEU A 588 -5.83 6.30 32.51
C LEU A 588 -6.14 6.87 33.89
N PHE A 589 -7.21 6.38 34.55
CA PHE A 589 -7.56 6.86 35.89
C PHE A 589 -6.56 6.46 36.96
N HIS A 590 -6.02 5.24 36.90
CA HIS A 590 -4.97 4.81 37.82
C HIS A 590 -3.79 5.79 37.78
N GLU A 591 -3.42 6.24 36.57
CA GLU A 591 -2.33 7.20 36.39
C GLU A 591 -2.68 8.60 36.88
N LEU A 592 -3.89 9.09 36.59
CA LEU A 592 -4.29 10.46 36.91
C LEU A 592 -4.61 10.68 38.39
N SER A 593 -5.16 9.68 39.08
CA SER A 593 -5.80 9.86 40.41
C SER A 593 -5.07 9.22 41.58
N GLY A 594 -4.04 8.40 41.33
CA GLY A 594 -3.26 7.73 42.39
C GLY A 594 -4.04 6.65 43.16
N HIS A 595 -5.30 6.87 43.53
CA HIS A 595 -6.24 5.91 44.12
C HIS A 595 -7.71 6.32 43.84
N ARG A 596 -8.46 5.41 43.18
CA ARG A 596 -9.92 5.39 42.88
C ARG A 596 -10.62 6.74 42.56
N PRO A 597 -11.11 6.95 41.32
CA PRO A 597 -11.79 8.19 40.93
C PRO A 597 -13.10 8.43 41.70
N HIS A 598 -13.46 9.71 41.88
CA HIS A 598 -14.80 10.10 42.31
C HIS A 598 -15.85 9.54 41.34
N ARG A 599 -16.85 8.85 41.88
CA ARG A 599 -17.93 8.25 41.08
C ARG A 599 -18.92 9.34 40.65
N PHE A 600 -18.63 10.02 39.56
CA PHE A 600 -19.68 10.68 38.79
C PHE A 600 -20.53 9.57 38.14
N GLU A 601 -21.79 9.46 38.52
CA GLU A 601 -22.65 8.36 38.12
C GLU A 601 -22.73 8.29 36.59
N ASN A 602 -22.54 7.10 36.01
CA ASN A 602 -22.53 6.85 34.57
C ASN A 602 -21.45 7.58 33.72
N ALA A 603 -20.52 8.35 34.30
CA ALA A 603 -19.48 9.06 33.52
C ALA A 603 -18.65 8.14 32.62
N HIS A 604 -18.27 6.96 33.13
CA HIS A 604 -17.57 5.91 32.37
C HIS A 604 -18.30 5.44 31.10
N ARG A 605 -19.55 5.84 30.89
CA ARG A 605 -20.38 5.47 29.74
C ARG A 605 -20.73 6.68 28.88
N VAL A 606 -20.02 7.79 29.01
CA VAL A 606 -20.24 8.95 28.13
C VAL A 606 -19.76 8.64 26.72
N ASN A 607 -20.51 9.09 25.70
CA ASN A 607 -20.11 9.08 24.29
C ASN A 607 -20.00 10.52 23.77
N THR A 608 -18.89 10.85 23.12
CA THR A 608 -18.62 12.21 22.60
C THR A 608 -19.06 12.42 21.15
N GLY A 609 -19.88 11.53 20.60
CA GLY A 609 -20.39 11.63 19.24
C GLY A 609 -21.69 12.40 19.09
N VAL A 610 -22.47 12.54 20.18
CA VAL A 610 -23.65 13.41 20.21
C VAL A 610 -23.77 14.08 21.57
N PHE A 611 -23.69 15.41 21.61
CA PHE A 611 -23.80 16.20 22.84
C PHE A 611 -24.21 17.64 22.54
N GLY A 612 -24.81 18.31 23.51
CA GLY A 612 -25.24 19.69 23.38
C GLY A 612 -24.52 20.59 24.39
N PHE A 613 -24.19 21.80 23.96
CA PHE A 613 -23.37 22.72 24.74
C PHE A 613 -23.53 24.19 24.32
N HIS A 614 -23.05 25.09 25.18
CA HIS A 614 -22.75 26.48 24.84
C HIS A 614 -21.23 26.64 24.67
N PRO A 615 -20.74 27.45 23.70
CA PRO A 615 -19.29 27.57 23.47
C PRO A 615 -18.50 28.04 24.70
N ASP A 616 -19.14 28.86 25.55
CA ASP A 616 -18.58 29.40 26.79
C ASP A 616 -18.73 28.47 28.00
N ASP A 617 -19.23 27.24 27.80
CA ASP A 617 -19.34 26.25 28.87
C ASP A 617 -17.96 25.90 29.43
N ALA A 618 -17.74 26.23 30.70
CA ALA A 618 -16.46 26.02 31.37
C ALA A 618 -15.96 24.56 31.36
N TRP A 619 -16.86 23.57 31.24
CA TRP A 619 -16.47 22.17 31.14
C TRP A 619 -15.76 21.82 29.83
N ILE A 620 -16.04 22.53 28.72
CA ILE A 620 -15.37 22.32 27.43
C ILE A 620 -13.93 22.78 27.51
N ALA A 621 -13.68 23.94 28.14
CA ALA A 621 -12.33 24.42 28.41
C ALA A 621 -11.54 23.44 29.28
N LYS A 622 -12.17 22.85 30.31
CA LYS A 622 -11.53 21.80 31.13
C LYS A 622 -11.31 20.49 30.37
N TRP A 623 -12.19 20.14 29.45
CA TRP A 623 -12.00 19.01 28.57
C TRP A 623 -10.81 19.24 27.63
N TRP A 624 -10.68 20.45 27.05
CA TRP A 624 -9.52 20.85 26.26
C TRP A 624 -8.20 20.77 27.06
N GLU A 625 -8.16 21.32 28.28
CA GLU A 625 -7.00 21.22 29.17
C GLU A 625 -6.59 19.75 29.41
N MET A 626 -7.56 18.85 29.59
CA MET A 626 -7.29 17.42 29.76
C MET A 626 -6.79 16.77 28.47
N CYS A 627 -7.34 17.12 27.30
CA CYS A 627 -6.83 16.69 26.00
C CYS A 627 -5.37 17.13 25.81
N MET A 628 -5.04 18.39 26.12
CA MET A 628 -3.67 18.91 26.05
C MET A 628 -2.73 18.20 27.01
N ARG A 629 -3.16 17.98 28.25
CA ARG A 629 -2.37 17.26 29.27
C ARG A 629 -2.04 15.84 28.83
N ILE A 630 -3.05 15.09 28.38
CA ILE A 630 -2.87 13.70 27.92
C ILE A 630 -2.02 13.69 26.65
N SER A 631 -2.30 14.57 25.70
CA SER A 631 -1.57 14.64 24.43
C SER A 631 -0.11 15.06 24.61
N SER A 632 0.24 15.74 25.71
CA SER A 632 1.60 16.19 26.04
C SER A 632 2.46 15.15 26.77
N ASP A 633 1.85 14.12 27.35
CA ASP A 633 2.49 13.12 28.21
C ASP A 633 2.33 11.72 27.60
N GLU A 634 3.44 11.11 27.17
CA GLU A 634 3.40 9.81 26.48
C GLU A 634 2.81 8.67 27.30
N ASN A 635 3.00 8.71 28.61
CA ASN A 635 2.52 7.68 29.51
C ASN A 635 1.00 7.81 29.73
N LEU A 636 0.47 9.03 29.82
CA LEU A 636 -0.97 9.27 29.81
C LEU A 636 -1.58 8.93 28.44
N LEU A 637 -0.92 9.32 27.35
CA LEU A 637 -1.36 9.06 25.99
C LEU A 637 -1.55 7.56 25.73
N GLY A 638 -0.53 6.74 26.02
CA GLY A 638 -0.59 5.29 25.84
C GLY A 638 -1.59 4.56 26.76
N LYS A 639 -2.13 5.25 27.77
CA LYS A 639 -3.19 4.75 28.66
C LYS A 639 -4.59 5.23 28.26
N CYS A 640 -4.70 6.25 27.41
CA CYS A 640 -5.98 6.83 26.97
C CYS A 640 -6.54 6.12 25.73
N ARG A 641 -7.23 4.99 25.96
CA ARG A 641 -7.74 4.12 24.87
C ARG A 641 -8.84 4.73 24.01
N LEU A 642 -9.59 5.71 24.54
CA LEU A 642 -10.75 6.32 23.90
C LEU A 642 -10.55 7.82 23.60
N ARG A 643 -9.31 8.28 23.49
CA ARG A 643 -8.94 9.64 23.02
C ARG A 643 -9.76 10.75 23.70
N ASP A 644 -10.44 11.61 22.93
CA ASP A 644 -11.24 12.72 23.43
C ASP A 644 -12.35 12.28 24.38
N GLN A 645 -13.02 11.16 24.10
CA GLN A 645 -13.99 10.56 25.02
C GLN A 645 -13.31 10.16 26.33
N GLY A 646 -12.14 9.52 26.26
CA GLY A 646 -11.33 9.19 27.44
C GLY A 646 -10.94 10.42 28.26
N ALA A 647 -10.54 11.50 27.58
CA ALA A 647 -10.22 12.78 28.19
C ALA A 647 -11.45 13.44 28.85
N LEU A 648 -12.64 13.34 28.24
CA LEU A 648 -13.87 13.86 28.84
C LEU A 648 -14.21 13.10 30.11
N VAL A 649 -14.17 11.76 30.08
CA VAL A 649 -14.44 10.98 31.30
C VAL A 649 -13.42 11.29 32.39
N ALA A 650 -12.14 11.44 32.05
CA ALA A 650 -11.12 11.89 32.99
C ALA A 650 -11.44 13.27 33.58
N CYS A 651 -11.84 14.23 32.75
CA CYS A 651 -12.25 15.56 33.18
C CYS A 651 -13.44 15.47 34.15
N LEU A 652 -14.51 14.74 33.80
CA LEU A 652 -15.70 14.57 34.63
C LEU A 652 -15.41 13.84 35.95
N CYS A 653 -14.40 12.97 36.01
CA CYS A 653 -14.06 12.24 37.23
C CYS A 653 -13.04 12.95 38.13
N THR A 654 -12.28 13.92 37.62
CA THR A 654 -11.17 14.57 38.34
C THR A 654 -11.34 16.07 38.57
N VAL A 655 -12.10 16.77 37.72
CA VAL A 655 -12.29 18.23 37.77
C VAL A 655 -13.72 18.63 38.12
N ALA A 656 -14.70 17.73 37.99
CA ALA A 656 -16.13 18.03 38.17
C ALA A 656 -16.57 18.74 39.46
N PRO A 657 -15.92 18.60 40.63
CA PRO A 657 -16.38 19.33 41.83
C PRO A 657 -16.27 20.85 41.72
N THR A 658 -15.49 21.39 40.76
CA THR A 658 -15.15 22.82 40.67
C THR A 658 -15.80 23.57 39.51
N VAL A 659 -16.55 22.89 38.62
CA VAL A 659 -17.15 23.47 37.41
C VAL A 659 -18.53 22.86 37.15
N GLN A 660 -19.48 23.62 36.59
CA GLN A 660 -20.76 23.08 36.10
C GLN A 660 -20.50 22.04 35.01
N THR A 661 -20.94 20.80 35.24
CA THR A 661 -20.72 19.67 34.32
C THR A 661 -21.97 19.37 33.48
N PRO A 662 -21.80 18.80 32.27
CA PRO A 662 -22.92 18.41 31.44
C PRO A 662 -23.72 17.29 32.10
N ARG A 663 -25.05 17.33 31.99
CA ARG A 663 -25.93 16.24 32.39
C ARG A 663 -25.72 15.05 31.45
N ILE A 664 -25.58 13.85 32.01
CA ILE A 664 -25.52 12.63 31.22
C ILE A 664 -26.95 12.22 30.86
N GLN A 665 -27.28 12.27 29.57
CA GLN A 665 -28.60 11.90 29.06
C GLN A 665 -28.73 10.39 28.96
N LEU A 666 -29.63 9.84 29.77
CA LEU A 666 -29.90 8.40 29.82
C LEU A 666 -30.82 7.93 28.69
N ASP A 667 -31.47 8.87 27.98
CA ASP A 667 -32.31 8.59 26.81
C ASP A 667 -31.42 8.06 25.67
N ARG A 668 -31.53 6.76 25.43
CA ARG A 668 -30.72 6.08 24.41
C ARG A 668 -31.15 6.45 22.99
N GLY A 669 -32.35 6.98 22.80
CA GLY A 669 -32.82 7.45 21.49
C GLY A 669 -32.03 8.65 20.98
N LEU A 670 -31.29 9.36 21.85
CA LEU A 670 -30.50 10.53 21.45
C LEU A 670 -29.18 10.20 20.75
N ASN A 671 -28.69 8.96 20.85
CA ASN A 671 -27.46 8.49 20.21
C ASN A 671 -27.49 6.96 20.07
N TRP A 672 -28.14 6.50 19.01
CA TRP A 672 -28.48 5.08 18.83
C TRP A 672 -27.63 4.41 17.75
N PRO A 673 -27.09 3.20 17.97
CA PRO A 673 -26.31 2.51 16.97
C PRO A 673 -27.19 2.13 15.77
N VAL A 674 -26.71 2.42 14.57
CA VAL A 674 -27.43 2.14 13.30
C VAL A 674 -27.96 0.71 13.19
N ASN A 675 -27.22 -0.27 13.72
CA ASN A 675 -27.58 -1.68 13.62
C ASN A 675 -28.57 -2.16 14.70
N GLY A 676 -29.04 -1.27 15.59
CA GLY A 676 -30.17 -1.53 16.49
C GLY A 676 -29.94 -2.49 17.66
N VAL A 677 -28.74 -3.06 17.85
CA VAL A 677 -28.55 -4.22 18.76
C VAL A 677 -27.46 -3.97 19.81
N LYS A 678 -27.80 -4.18 21.09
CA LYS A 678 -26.82 -4.40 22.17
C LYS A 678 -25.93 -5.58 21.80
N SER A 679 -24.62 -5.49 22.03
CA SER A 679 -23.54 -6.41 21.64
C SER A 679 -23.73 -7.94 21.77
N GLN A 680 -24.82 -8.45 22.36
CA GLN A 680 -25.07 -9.88 22.62
C GLN A 680 -25.77 -10.65 21.49
N ASN A 681 -26.40 -10.00 20.50
CA ASN A 681 -27.06 -10.70 19.37
C ASN A 681 -26.46 -10.28 18.01
N LYS A 682 -25.28 -10.80 17.66
CA LYS A 682 -24.61 -10.46 16.38
C LYS A 682 -25.37 -10.90 15.12
N GLY A 683 -26.35 -11.82 15.22
CA GLY A 683 -27.06 -12.42 14.09
C GLY A 683 -28.17 -11.57 13.46
N ASP A 684 -28.66 -10.52 14.13
CA ASP A 684 -29.81 -9.72 13.67
C ASP A 684 -29.44 -8.30 13.20
N ARG A 685 -28.17 -8.06 12.88
CA ARG A 685 -27.71 -6.72 12.48
C ARG A 685 -28.32 -6.33 11.13
N ARG A 686 -29.22 -5.34 11.12
CA ARG A 686 -29.64 -4.66 9.89
C ARG A 686 -28.43 -3.98 9.25
N VAL A 687 -28.26 -4.23 7.95
CA VAL A 687 -27.25 -3.61 7.12
C VAL A 687 -27.95 -2.57 6.26
N TYR A 688 -27.47 -1.33 6.34
CA TYR A 688 -27.95 -0.23 5.51
C TYR A 688 -26.90 0.07 4.44
N ASP A 689 -27.32 0.13 3.18
CA ASP A 689 -26.45 0.60 2.10
C ASP A 689 -26.38 2.13 2.13
N TRP A 690 -25.22 2.67 2.46
CA TRP A 690 -25.00 4.12 2.55
C TRP A 690 -25.03 4.83 1.19
N ARG A 691 -25.01 4.07 0.08
CA ARG A 691 -25.15 4.60 -1.28
C ARG A 691 -26.60 4.74 -1.71
N ASP A 692 -27.54 4.20 -0.94
CA ASP A 692 -28.95 4.30 -1.24
C ASP A 692 -29.41 5.76 -1.09
N LYS A 693 -29.98 6.31 -2.17
CA LYS A 693 -30.50 7.68 -2.20
C LYS A 693 -31.69 7.86 -1.25
N ASP A 694 -32.39 6.79 -0.90
CA ASP A 694 -33.50 6.78 0.04
C ASP A 694 -33.07 6.37 1.47
N LEU A 695 -31.77 6.23 1.75
CA LEU A 695 -31.28 5.77 3.05
C LEU A 695 -31.85 6.61 4.22
N LEU A 696 -31.88 7.94 4.10
CA LEU A 696 -32.43 8.78 5.17
C LEU A 696 -33.89 8.43 5.49
N LYS A 697 -34.71 8.17 4.46
CA LYS A 697 -36.11 7.77 4.63
C LYS A 697 -36.23 6.38 5.25
N GLN A 698 -35.36 5.45 4.86
CA GLN A 698 -35.32 4.10 5.44
C GLN A 698 -35.00 4.18 6.92
N LEU A 699 -33.94 4.91 7.29
CA LEU A 699 -33.55 5.13 8.68
C LEU A 699 -34.66 5.79 9.49
N GLN A 700 -35.36 6.77 8.91
CA GLN A 700 -36.52 7.39 9.53
C GLN A 700 -37.68 6.40 9.73
N ALA A 701 -37.96 5.53 8.76
CA ALA A 701 -39.05 4.55 8.87
C ALA A 701 -38.72 3.43 9.88
N ASP A 702 -37.48 2.98 9.89
CA ASP A 702 -37.02 1.84 10.69
C ASP A 702 -36.79 2.17 12.16
N HIS A 703 -36.57 3.44 12.48
CA HIS A 703 -36.29 3.90 13.84
C HIS A 703 -37.28 5.00 14.27
N PRO A 704 -38.58 4.67 14.48
CA PRO A 704 -39.66 5.62 14.81
C PRO A 704 -39.32 6.57 15.98
N ASP A 705 -38.64 6.03 17.01
CA ASP A 705 -38.46 6.68 18.31
C ASP A 705 -37.02 7.19 18.57
N VAL A 706 -36.15 7.19 17.56
CA VAL A 706 -34.74 7.57 17.70
C VAL A 706 -34.51 8.97 17.14
N SER A 707 -33.79 9.83 17.87
CA SER A 707 -33.43 11.17 17.39
C SER A 707 -32.21 11.17 16.49
N VAL A 708 -31.14 10.46 16.87
CA VAL A 708 -29.89 10.40 16.10
C VAL A 708 -29.44 8.96 15.96
N ILE A 709 -29.13 8.57 14.73
CA ILE A 709 -28.55 7.28 14.40
C ILE A 709 -27.06 7.46 14.14
N HIS A 710 -26.25 6.59 14.72
CA HIS A 710 -24.81 6.69 14.73
C HIS A 710 -24.17 5.36 14.30
N TRP A 711 -23.28 5.39 13.31
CA TRP A 711 -22.45 4.25 12.92
C TRP A 711 -21.29 4.05 13.88
N MET A 712 -21.57 3.68 15.13
CA MET A 712 -20.56 3.50 16.16
C MET A 712 -19.51 2.43 15.80
N GLY A 713 -18.25 2.68 16.20
CA GLY A 713 -17.12 1.75 16.02
C GLY A 713 -16.41 1.85 14.66
N THR A 714 -15.32 1.11 14.51
CA THR A 714 -14.49 1.06 13.30
C THR A 714 -14.24 -0.39 12.85
N PRO A 715 -13.99 -0.62 11.55
CA PRO A 715 -14.01 0.35 10.44
C PRO A 715 -15.45 0.70 10.02
N LYS A 716 -15.65 1.86 9.40
CA LYS A 716 -16.96 2.26 8.90
C LYS A 716 -17.31 1.48 7.62
N PRO A 717 -18.60 1.15 7.37
CA PRO A 717 -18.99 0.42 6.17
C PRO A 717 -18.52 1.07 4.86
N TRP A 718 -18.46 2.40 4.81
CA TRP A 718 -18.00 3.14 3.65
C TRP A 718 -16.48 3.29 3.53
N GLN A 719 -15.73 3.02 4.61
CA GLN A 719 -14.26 3.03 4.60
C GLN A 719 -13.67 1.69 4.16
N LEU A 720 -14.47 0.63 4.28
CA LEU A 720 -14.17 -0.70 3.78
C LEU A 720 -14.36 -0.82 2.26
N GLN A 721 -14.91 0.23 1.62
CA GLN A 721 -16.04 -0.05 0.74
C GLN A 721 -15.76 -0.79 -0.50
#